data_AF-A0A8C5WR23-F1
#
_entry.id   AF-A0A8C5WR23-F1
#
_cell.length_a   1.000
_cell.length_b   1.000
_cell.length_c   1.000
_cell.angle_alpha   90.00
_cell.angle_beta   90.00
_cell.angle_gamma   90.00
#
_symmetry.space_group_name_H-M   'P 1'
#
loop_
_entity.id
_entity.type
_entity.pdbx_description
1 polymer ?
#
loop_
_entity_poly.entity_id
_entity_poly.type
_entity_poly.pdbx_seq_one_letter_code
_entity_poly.pdbx_strand_id
1 'polypeptide(L)'
;MLLFLDLDLLPPGVCNLLNPSTIYANNEISLKTIGVYGFDYDYTLALYSPALHSHIYNTARDILVEQYKYPKGILKYEYWPNFAVRGLHYDIAKGLLMKIDAFHYIQLGTVYRGLKPVPDDEVLEMYDGTHHIPLHQASGFYGKGPAIKQFMDIFSLPEMTLLAVANDFFISNDIDYDPIHLYKDVTDAIRDVHIKGFMYKWIMQDLEQYILHGDETYAVLHRLAKSGKKLFLITNSPFSFVDKGMRYMVGKDWRDFFDVVIVQADKPHFFNDCVKPFRRLDSNGDLQWDKINKLEKGQVYKQGNLFDFLRLTGWRGSKVLYFGDHLYSDLADLMLRHGWRTGAIVPELETETKMVNTEQYSQALTWLQALTGLLERMQMFQDSESQQVLQDWMKERQELRALTKNLFNPQFGSIFRTCHNPTYFSRRLCRFSDVYMASLSCLLNYDLNYTFYPRRTPLQHEAPLWMDQLCTGSARSETTSRGAEGQPVTTLRITNPNKTTGNQQHLHRELLFTHRKGLSLRSKPELLQVLEHRNRRRDGTESGLKPSPLEQELLRWQQRREQHQQQEATGDPGGSQPEFIKVREKLRRTQQQRDPSPQQAPPSLISVPFPHLHHPNRKPSQFPVKHPPVAPQAAASLPQSSLKDSGFTSVPSKNSLANNT
;
A
#
# COMPACT_ATOMS: atom_id res chain seq x y z
N MET A 1 -17.13 -3.80 -22.83
CA MET A 1 -17.92 -2.70 -23.45
C MET A 1 -17.46 -1.39 -22.81
N LEU A 2 -16.29 -0.89 -23.21
CA LEU A 2 -15.67 0.32 -22.64
C LEU A 2 -15.70 1.41 -23.71
N LEU A 3 -16.83 2.09 -23.87
CA LEU A 3 -16.93 3.27 -24.73
C LEU A 3 -18.01 4.21 -24.18
N PHE A 4 -17.59 5.45 -23.88
CA PHE A 4 -18.37 6.65 -23.56
C PHE A 4 -19.14 6.66 -22.24
N LEU A 5 -18.46 7.04 -21.17
CA LEU A 5 -19.08 7.77 -20.06
C LEU A 5 -18.75 9.26 -20.26
N ASP A 6 -19.79 10.10 -20.35
CA ASP A 6 -19.67 11.55 -20.36
C ASP A 6 -18.88 12.03 -19.14
N LEU A 7 -17.78 12.74 -19.39
CA LEU A 7 -16.90 13.31 -18.36
C LEU A 7 -17.63 14.32 -17.44
N ASP A 8 -18.81 14.80 -17.84
CA ASP A 8 -19.57 15.85 -17.15
C ASP A 8 -20.44 15.36 -15.98
N LEU A 9 -20.52 14.04 -15.74
CA LEU A 9 -21.28 13.46 -14.62
C LEU A 9 -20.47 13.25 -13.33
N LEU A 10 -19.16 13.53 -13.37
CA LEU A 10 -18.30 13.51 -12.19
C LEU A 10 -18.01 14.97 -11.77
N PRO A 11 -18.27 15.36 -10.51
CA PRO A 11 -18.02 16.73 -10.08
C PRO A 11 -16.54 17.09 -10.30
N PRO A 12 -16.23 18.13 -11.11
CA PRO A 12 -14.86 18.59 -11.29
C PRO A 12 -14.44 19.29 -9.99
N GLY A 13 -13.59 18.65 -9.18
CA GLY A 13 -12.94 19.35 -8.06
C GLY A 13 -12.63 18.58 -6.77
N VAL A 14 -12.84 17.26 -6.66
CA VAL A 14 -12.63 16.54 -5.36
C VAL A 14 -11.29 15.79 -5.27
N CYS A 15 -10.48 15.75 -6.32
CA CYS A 15 -9.11 15.23 -6.25
C CYS A 15 -8.10 16.39 -6.24
N ASN A 16 -7.82 16.95 -5.07
CA ASN A 16 -6.58 17.71 -4.92
C ASN A 16 -5.43 16.75 -5.25
N LEU A 17 -4.67 17.05 -6.32
CA LEU A 17 -3.47 16.30 -6.67
C LEU A 17 -2.59 16.16 -5.42
N LEU A 18 -2.30 14.92 -5.03
CA LEU A 18 -1.47 14.63 -3.88
C LEU A 18 -0.04 15.07 -4.19
N ASN A 19 0.55 15.91 -3.34
CA ASN A 19 1.95 16.29 -3.48
C ASN A 19 2.85 15.11 -3.03
N PRO A 20 3.71 14.55 -3.91
CA PRO A 20 4.62 13.45 -3.53
C PRO A 20 5.59 13.78 -2.40
N SER A 21 5.84 15.08 -2.15
CA SER A 21 6.69 15.57 -1.06
C SER A 21 5.93 15.85 0.24
N THR A 22 4.72 15.32 0.39
CA THR A 22 3.91 15.42 1.60
C THR A 22 4.41 14.46 2.68
N ILE A 23 4.40 14.92 3.94
CA ILE A 23 4.56 14.04 5.10
C ILE A 23 3.18 13.59 5.56
N TYR A 24 2.98 12.28 5.65
CA TYR A 24 1.73 11.66 6.08
C TYR A 24 1.81 11.29 7.56
N ALA A 25 0.74 11.55 8.30
CA ALA A 25 0.69 11.37 9.75
C ALA A 25 -0.27 10.27 10.15
N ASN A 26 0.24 9.29 10.90
CA ASN A 26 -0.55 8.28 11.60
C ASN A 26 -0.95 8.74 13.00
N ASN A 27 -0.12 9.57 13.64
CA ASN A 27 -0.37 10.16 14.95
C ASN A 27 -0.13 11.67 14.94
N GLU A 28 -0.67 12.39 15.92
CA GLU A 28 -0.40 13.81 16.08
C GLU A 28 1.05 14.05 16.52
N ILE A 29 1.80 14.86 15.78
CA ILE A 29 3.17 15.22 16.12
C ILE A 29 3.43 16.71 15.84
N SER A 30 3.92 17.41 16.85
CA SER A 30 4.38 18.79 16.71
C SER A 30 5.90 18.84 16.59
N LEU A 31 6.42 19.34 15.47
CA LEU A 31 7.86 19.51 15.29
C LEU A 31 8.48 20.49 16.29
N LYS A 32 7.65 21.39 16.86
CA LYS A 32 8.07 22.37 17.87
C LYS A 32 8.61 21.69 19.12
N THR A 33 7.96 20.61 19.55
CA THR A 33 8.28 19.91 20.81
C THR A 33 9.46 18.95 20.66
N ILE A 34 9.80 18.58 19.43
CA ILE A 34 10.96 17.72 19.14
C ILE A 34 12.25 18.52 19.32
N GLY A 35 13.09 18.09 20.27
CA GLY A 35 14.39 18.70 20.54
C GLY A 35 15.56 17.93 19.92
N VAL A 36 15.36 16.63 19.66
CA VAL A 36 16.40 15.70 19.23
C VAL A 36 15.94 14.91 18.02
N TYR A 37 16.76 14.85 16.98
CA TYR A 37 16.51 14.15 15.72
C TYR A 37 17.55 13.07 15.52
N GLY A 38 17.09 11.84 15.37
CA GLY A 38 17.93 10.68 15.09
C GLY A 38 17.72 10.17 13.68
N PHE A 39 18.76 9.60 13.08
CA PHE A 39 18.71 9.08 11.72
C PHE A 39 19.40 7.73 11.64
N ASP A 40 18.86 6.83 10.82
CA ASP A 40 19.65 5.82 10.15
C ASP A 40 20.43 6.44 8.97
N TYR A 41 21.41 5.71 8.46
CA TYR A 41 22.21 6.11 7.31
C TYR A 41 21.64 5.58 6.00
N ASP A 42 21.72 4.26 5.80
CA ASP A 42 21.34 3.57 4.56
C ASP A 42 19.84 3.71 4.29
N TYR A 43 19.45 4.08 3.07
CA TYR A 43 18.06 4.36 2.66
C TYR A 43 17.28 5.40 3.50
N THR A 44 17.96 6.11 4.41
CA THR A 44 17.38 7.18 5.22
C THR A 44 18.05 8.52 4.95
N LEU A 45 19.36 8.63 5.19
CA LEU A 45 20.16 9.78 4.78
C LEU A 45 20.74 9.58 3.37
N ALA A 46 21.24 8.37 3.09
CA ALA A 46 21.77 8.00 1.78
C ALA A 46 20.75 7.14 1.02
N LEU A 47 20.06 7.74 0.05
CA LEU A 47 19.16 7.00 -0.85
C LEU A 47 19.98 6.42 -2.01
N TYR A 48 19.83 5.12 -2.28
CA TYR A 48 20.62 4.46 -3.32
C TYR A 48 19.86 4.29 -4.64
N SER A 49 20.60 4.34 -5.75
CA SER A 49 20.04 4.14 -7.09
C SER A 49 19.63 2.69 -7.34
N PRO A 50 18.62 2.43 -8.20
CA PRO A 50 18.18 1.08 -8.52
C PRO A 50 19.27 0.19 -9.15
N ALA A 51 20.32 0.78 -9.70
CA ALA A 51 21.47 0.05 -10.25
C ALA A 51 22.13 -0.85 -9.20
N LEU A 52 22.07 -0.46 -7.92
CA LEU A 52 22.63 -1.24 -6.82
C LEU A 52 21.96 -2.63 -6.70
N HIS A 53 20.64 -2.70 -6.92
CA HIS A 53 19.89 -3.96 -6.83
C HIS A 53 20.35 -4.98 -7.87
N SER A 54 20.60 -4.53 -9.10
CA SER A 54 21.14 -5.37 -10.16
C SER A 54 22.51 -5.95 -9.81
N HIS A 55 23.40 -5.15 -9.20
CA HIS A 55 24.73 -5.58 -8.81
C HIS A 55 24.70 -6.59 -7.66
N ILE A 56 23.84 -6.36 -6.66
CA ILE A 56 23.61 -7.30 -5.55
C ILE A 56 23.09 -8.63 -6.12
N TYR A 57 22.08 -8.59 -6.98
CA TYR A 57 21.52 -9.79 -7.62
C TYR A 57 22.57 -10.56 -8.41
N ASN A 58 23.28 -9.89 -9.31
CA ASN A 58 24.27 -10.54 -10.18
C ASN A 58 25.38 -11.19 -9.35
N THR A 59 25.91 -10.48 -8.36
CA THR A 59 26.98 -11.00 -7.51
C THR A 59 26.50 -12.17 -6.65
N ALA A 60 25.30 -12.10 -6.08
CA ALA A 60 24.74 -13.22 -5.32
C ALA A 60 24.48 -14.44 -6.22
N ARG A 61 23.99 -14.24 -7.44
CA ARG A 61 23.83 -15.30 -8.46
C ARG A 61 25.18 -15.93 -8.81
N ASP A 62 26.21 -15.12 -9.00
CA ASP A 62 27.55 -15.62 -9.34
C ASP A 62 28.14 -16.40 -8.15
N ILE A 63 27.92 -15.95 -6.91
CA ILE A 63 28.26 -16.71 -5.69
C ILE A 63 27.57 -18.08 -5.66
N LEU A 64 26.29 -18.17 -6.00
CA LEU A 64 25.57 -19.45 -6.05
C LEU A 64 26.22 -20.42 -7.04
N VAL A 65 26.61 -19.94 -8.22
CA VAL A 65 27.24 -20.78 -9.25
C VAL A 65 28.68 -21.16 -8.86
N GLU A 66 29.47 -20.21 -8.38
CA GLU A 66 30.89 -20.40 -8.12
C GLU A 66 31.18 -21.13 -6.80
N GLN A 67 30.45 -20.81 -5.73
CA GLN A 67 30.69 -21.33 -4.39
C GLN A 67 29.73 -22.47 -4.05
N TYR A 68 28.43 -22.29 -4.29
CA TYR A 68 27.41 -23.32 -4.00
C TYR A 68 27.22 -24.33 -5.14
N LYS A 69 27.92 -24.14 -6.27
CA LYS A 69 27.92 -25.05 -7.43
C LYS A 69 26.53 -25.24 -8.06
N TYR A 70 25.69 -24.21 -7.97
CA TYR A 70 24.42 -24.20 -8.69
C TYR A 70 24.66 -24.30 -10.22
N PRO A 71 23.71 -24.87 -10.97
CA PRO A 71 23.86 -25.04 -12.41
C PRO A 71 24.16 -23.73 -13.14
N LYS A 72 25.18 -23.72 -14.00
CA LYS A 72 25.59 -22.54 -14.78
C LYS A 72 24.49 -21.95 -15.64
N GLY A 73 23.46 -22.74 -15.97
CA GLY A 73 22.29 -22.29 -16.71
C GLY A 73 21.52 -21.15 -16.02
N ILE A 74 21.69 -20.94 -14.71
CA ILE A 74 21.10 -19.82 -13.98
C ILE A 74 21.70 -18.46 -14.41
N LEU A 75 22.93 -18.43 -14.93
CA LEU A 75 23.58 -17.19 -15.39
C LEU A 75 22.83 -16.50 -16.54
N LYS A 76 21.96 -17.22 -17.26
CA LYS A 76 21.13 -16.65 -18.33
C LYS A 76 20.04 -15.70 -17.82
N TYR A 77 19.71 -15.77 -16.52
CA TYR A 77 18.69 -14.90 -15.92
C TYR A 77 19.35 -13.63 -15.41
N GLU A 78 19.04 -12.53 -16.08
CA GLU A 78 19.36 -11.18 -15.63
C GLU A 78 18.41 -10.75 -14.51
N TYR A 79 18.83 -9.75 -13.72
CA TYR A 79 17.94 -9.14 -12.73
C TYR A 79 16.72 -8.56 -13.46
N TRP A 80 15.52 -8.90 -13.01
CA TRP A 80 14.27 -8.33 -13.52
C TRP A 80 13.83 -7.17 -12.62
N PRO A 81 14.06 -5.90 -13.02
CA PRO A 81 13.64 -4.76 -12.22
C PRO A 81 12.11 -4.75 -12.11
N ASN A 82 11.60 -4.42 -10.92
CA ASN A 82 10.16 -4.35 -10.64
C ASN A 82 9.43 -5.70 -10.80
N PHE A 83 10.12 -6.85 -10.71
CA PHE A 83 9.43 -8.14 -10.53
C PHE A 83 8.78 -8.23 -9.15
N ALA A 84 9.57 -8.04 -8.09
CA ALA A 84 9.13 -8.07 -6.71
C ALA A 84 8.90 -6.65 -6.16
N VAL A 85 8.05 -6.54 -5.13
CA VAL A 85 7.82 -5.32 -4.37
C VAL A 85 8.14 -5.53 -2.90
N ARG A 86 8.40 -4.44 -2.17
CA ARG A 86 8.68 -4.49 -0.74
C ARG A 86 7.48 -5.00 0.06
N GLY A 87 7.73 -5.80 1.09
CA GLY A 87 6.71 -6.27 2.03
C GLY A 87 6.07 -7.62 1.69
N LEU A 88 6.50 -8.29 0.61
CA LEU A 88 6.05 -9.63 0.23
C LEU A 88 6.48 -10.70 1.24
N HIS A 89 5.81 -11.85 1.14
CA HIS A 89 6.04 -13.02 1.97
C HIS A 89 6.50 -14.19 1.10
N TYR A 90 7.38 -15.02 1.65
CA TYR A 90 7.86 -16.22 1.01
C TYR A 90 7.60 -17.43 1.91
N ASP A 91 6.75 -18.35 1.45
CA ASP A 91 6.56 -19.65 2.09
C ASP A 91 7.74 -20.53 1.70
N ILE A 92 8.64 -20.73 2.67
CA ILE A 92 9.92 -21.42 2.45
C ILE A 92 9.68 -22.88 2.09
N ALA A 93 8.72 -23.54 2.74
CA ALA A 93 8.45 -24.95 2.52
C ALA A 93 7.82 -25.20 1.14
N LYS A 94 6.97 -24.28 0.68
CA LYS A 94 6.29 -24.40 -0.64
C LYS A 94 7.04 -23.71 -1.78
N GLY A 95 8.06 -22.93 -1.49
CA GLY A 95 8.80 -22.12 -2.47
C GLY A 95 7.94 -21.06 -3.15
N LEU A 96 7.00 -20.44 -2.42
CA LEU A 96 6.01 -19.50 -2.98
C LEU A 96 6.27 -18.07 -2.54
N LEU A 97 6.38 -17.15 -3.49
CA LEU A 97 6.38 -15.71 -3.23
C LEU A 97 4.95 -15.17 -3.35
N MET A 98 4.47 -14.45 -2.36
CA MET A 98 3.08 -14.00 -2.28
C MET A 98 2.89 -12.67 -1.57
N LYS A 99 1.77 -12.01 -1.87
CA LYS A 99 1.34 -10.81 -1.15
C LYS A 99 0.25 -11.16 -0.14
N ILE A 100 0.38 -10.59 1.06
CA ILE A 100 -0.52 -10.85 2.19
C ILE A 100 -1.06 -9.53 2.72
N ASP A 101 -2.36 -9.52 3.06
CA ASP A 101 -3.04 -8.38 3.63
C ASP A 101 -2.80 -8.20 5.15
N ALA A 102 -3.32 -7.12 5.71
CA ALA A 102 -3.21 -6.81 7.13
C ALA A 102 -3.82 -7.88 8.06
N PHE A 103 -4.71 -8.72 7.55
CA PHE A 103 -5.44 -9.77 8.27
C PHE A 103 -4.85 -11.17 8.05
N HIS A 104 -3.72 -11.27 7.33
CA HIS A 104 -3.03 -12.52 6.97
C HIS A 104 -3.70 -13.35 5.88
N TYR A 105 -4.58 -12.75 5.07
CA TYR A 105 -5.08 -13.41 3.86
C TYR A 105 -4.14 -13.17 2.68
N ILE A 106 -3.89 -14.23 1.92
CA ILE A 106 -3.16 -14.17 0.66
C ILE A 106 -4.03 -13.39 -0.34
N GLN A 107 -3.44 -12.42 -1.03
CA GLN A 107 -4.09 -11.79 -2.17
C GLN A 107 -3.99 -12.75 -3.37
N LEU A 108 -5.11 -13.37 -3.73
CA LEU A 108 -5.21 -14.19 -4.94
C LEU A 108 -4.77 -13.43 -6.20
N GLY A 109 -4.23 -14.16 -7.18
CA GLY A 109 -3.59 -13.59 -8.38
C GLY A 109 -2.24 -12.90 -8.13
N THR A 110 -1.64 -13.08 -6.95
CA THR A 110 -0.31 -12.54 -6.60
C THR A 110 0.64 -13.60 -6.03
N VAL A 111 0.34 -14.88 -6.23
CA VAL A 111 1.18 -16.00 -5.79
C VAL A 111 2.03 -16.50 -6.95
N TYR A 112 3.33 -16.63 -6.73
CA TYR A 112 4.30 -17.07 -7.74
C TYR A 112 5.10 -18.25 -7.22
N ARG A 113 5.22 -19.29 -8.07
CA ARG A 113 6.16 -20.40 -7.92
C ARG A 113 7.22 -20.23 -9.00
N GLY A 114 8.44 -19.90 -8.58
CA GLY A 114 9.45 -19.37 -9.49
C GLY A 114 8.98 -18.06 -10.13
N LEU A 115 9.08 -17.95 -11.46
CA LEU A 115 8.65 -16.77 -12.22
C LEU A 115 7.22 -16.90 -12.79
N LYS A 116 6.53 -18.00 -12.49
CA LYS A 116 5.18 -18.28 -13.01
C LYS A 116 4.13 -18.04 -11.94
N PRO A 117 2.99 -17.40 -12.28
CA PRO A 117 1.88 -17.27 -11.36
C PRO A 117 1.27 -18.65 -11.08
N VAL A 118 0.85 -18.87 -9.84
CA VAL A 118 0.12 -20.08 -9.42
C VAL A 118 -1.38 -19.81 -9.57
N PRO A 119 -2.15 -20.73 -10.18
CA PRO A 119 -3.61 -20.61 -10.24
C PRO A 119 -4.25 -20.52 -8.86
N ASP A 120 -5.28 -19.69 -8.73
CA ASP A 120 -5.94 -19.43 -7.43
C ASP A 120 -6.52 -20.69 -6.80
N ASP A 121 -7.06 -21.62 -7.61
CA ASP A 121 -7.60 -22.90 -7.12
C ASP A 121 -6.50 -23.78 -6.48
N GLU A 122 -5.30 -23.80 -7.07
CA GLU A 122 -4.14 -24.52 -6.52
C GLU A 122 -3.66 -23.86 -5.22
N VAL A 123 -3.67 -22.52 -5.16
CA VAL A 123 -3.35 -21.80 -3.91
C VAL A 123 -4.36 -22.16 -2.83
N LEU A 124 -5.66 -22.17 -3.13
CA LEU A 124 -6.69 -22.53 -2.17
C LEU A 124 -6.50 -23.96 -1.66
N GLU A 125 -6.19 -24.91 -2.53
CA GLU A 125 -5.88 -26.30 -2.15
C GLU A 125 -4.65 -26.38 -1.23
N MET A 126 -3.56 -25.66 -1.54
CA MET A 126 -2.33 -25.63 -0.73
C MET A 126 -2.49 -25.02 0.67
N TYR A 127 -3.57 -24.27 0.91
CA TYR A 127 -3.86 -23.58 2.18
C TYR A 127 -5.24 -23.96 2.76
N ASP A 128 -5.64 -25.22 2.58
CA ASP A 128 -6.83 -25.84 3.18
C ASP A 128 -8.14 -25.07 2.91
N GLY A 129 -8.24 -24.44 1.74
CA GLY A 129 -9.38 -23.63 1.30
C GLY A 129 -9.51 -22.25 1.97
N THR A 130 -8.67 -21.93 2.97
CA THR A 130 -8.81 -20.69 3.75
C THR A 130 -7.98 -19.53 3.21
N HIS A 131 -6.93 -19.80 2.44
CA HIS A 131 -5.89 -18.84 1.99
C HIS A 131 -5.41 -17.87 3.09
N HIS A 132 -5.58 -18.28 4.35
CA HIS A 132 -5.24 -17.52 5.54
C HIS A 132 -3.97 -18.11 6.14
N ILE A 133 -3.00 -17.25 6.41
CA ILE A 133 -1.72 -17.66 7.00
C ILE A 133 -1.77 -17.50 8.53
N PRO A 134 -1.64 -18.59 9.31
CA PRO A 134 -1.56 -18.50 10.75
C PRO A 134 -0.34 -17.70 11.23
N LEU A 135 -0.54 -16.83 12.22
CA LEU A 135 0.51 -15.93 12.73
C LEU A 135 1.77 -16.67 13.23
N HIS A 136 1.61 -17.87 13.78
CA HIS A 136 2.76 -18.66 14.26
C HIS A 136 3.67 -19.15 13.12
N GLN A 137 3.15 -19.26 11.88
CA GLN A 137 3.94 -19.60 10.71
C GLN A 137 4.71 -18.39 10.17
N ALA A 138 4.15 -17.19 10.34
CA ALA A 138 4.74 -15.91 9.93
C ALA A 138 5.62 -15.23 11.00
N SER A 139 5.73 -15.80 12.20
CA SER A 139 6.53 -15.23 13.29
C SER A 139 7.58 -16.21 13.80
N GLY A 140 8.85 -15.80 13.77
CA GLY A 140 9.97 -16.54 14.39
C GLY A 140 9.97 -16.52 15.92
N PHE A 141 8.85 -16.11 16.55
CA PHE A 141 8.75 -15.90 17.99
C PHE A 141 8.88 -17.22 18.80
N TYR A 142 8.67 -18.38 18.15
CA TYR A 142 8.70 -19.71 18.79
C TYR A 142 9.99 -20.52 18.54
N GLY A 143 11.11 -19.88 18.24
CA GLY A 143 12.45 -20.49 18.31
C GLY A 143 12.84 -21.45 17.17
N LYS A 144 11.90 -21.90 16.35
CA LYS A 144 12.17 -22.40 14.99
C LYS A 144 11.93 -21.23 14.03
N GLY A 145 12.88 -20.94 13.13
CA GLY A 145 12.75 -19.81 12.19
C GLY A 145 11.39 -19.81 11.46
N PRO A 146 10.93 -18.65 10.97
CA PRO A 146 9.59 -18.55 10.42
C PRO A 146 9.45 -19.45 9.19
N ALA A 147 8.39 -20.24 9.12
CA ALA A 147 8.05 -21.00 7.91
C ALA A 147 7.72 -20.05 6.73
N ILE A 148 7.26 -18.85 7.05
CA ILE A 148 6.95 -17.78 6.10
C ILE A 148 7.79 -16.55 6.42
N LYS A 149 8.76 -16.24 5.55
CA LYS A 149 9.63 -15.06 5.66
C LYS A 149 8.93 -13.85 5.07
N GLN A 150 8.87 -12.75 5.82
CA GLN A 150 8.52 -11.45 5.25
C GLN A 150 9.77 -10.65 4.87
N PHE A 151 9.77 -10.08 3.66
CA PHE A 151 10.83 -9.23 3.13
C PHE A 151 10.46 -7.75 3.28
N MET A 152 10.88 -7.18 4.42
CA MET A 152 10.58 -5.79 4.80
C MET A 152 11.65 -4.79 4.39
N ASP A 153 12.79 -5.23 3.88
CA ASP A 153 13.93 -4.39 3.52
C ASP A 153 13.94 -4.13 2.01
N ILE A 154 14.36 -2.93 1.59
CA ILE A 154 14.61 -2.61 0.17
C ILE A 154 15.76 -3.49 -0.36
N PHE A 155 16.74 -3.83 0.47
CA PHE A 155 17.82 -4.77 0.10
C PHE A 155 17.32 -6.20 -0.16
N SER A 156 16.08 -6.54 0.20
CA SER A 156 15.49 -7.85 -0.08
C SER A 156 14.90 -7.99 -1.49
N LEU A 157 14.80 -6.92 -2.28
CA LEU A 157 14.27 -7.01 -3.65
C LEU A 157 15.12 -7.95 -4.54
N PRO A 158 16.46 -7.84 -4.57
CA PRO A 158 17.32 -8.82 -5.24
C PRO A 158 17.14 -10.25 -4.75
N GLU A 159 17.01 -10.45 -3.43
CA GLU A 159 16.85 -11.76 -2.81
C GLU A 159 15.56 -12.44 -3.28
N MET A 160 14.44 -11.73 -3.24
CA MET A 160 13.15 -12.25 -3.72
C MET A 160 13.19 -12.64 -5.21
N THR A 161 13.82 -11.81 -6.05
CA THR A 161 13.99 -12.11 -7.47
C THR A 161 14.88 -13.33 -7.68
N LEU A 162 15.98 -13.46 -6.92
CA LEU A 162 16.89 -14.60 -7.03
C LEU A 162 16.27 -15.91 -6.54
N LEU A 163 15.47 -15.88 -5.46
CA LEU A 163 14.65 -17.01 -5.01
C LEU A 163 13.70 -17.48 -6.10
N ALA A 164 13.00 -16.54 -6.75
CA ALA A 164 12.08 -16.83 -7.84
C ALA A 164 12.81 -17.41 -9.07
N VAL A 165 13.95 -16.84 -9.46
CA VAL A 165 14.75 -17.32 -10.60
C VAL A 165 15.32 -18.71 -10.35
N ALA A 166 15.93 -18.95 -9.18
CA ALA A 166 16.53 -20.24 -8.87
C ALA A 166 15.45 -21.34 -8.87
N ASN A 167 14.30 -21.06 -8.24
CA ASN A 167 13.15 -21.95 -8.23
C ASN A 167 12.61 -22.21 -9.65
N ASP A 168 12.41 -21.17 -10.47
CA ASP A 168 11.96 -21.30 -11.86
C ASP A 168 12.90 -22.17 -12.70
N PHE A 169 14.22 -22.02 -12.50
CA PHE A 169 15.21 -22.81 -13.20
C PHE A 169 15.11 -24.30 -12.83
N PHE A 170 15.06 -24.65 -11.55
CA PHE A 170 14.95 -26.05 -11.14
C PHE A 170 13.66 -26.69 -11.67
N ILE A 171 12.51 -25.99 -11.56
CA ILE A 171 11.22 -26.47 -12.10
C ILE A 171 11.28 -26.65 -13.62
N SER A 172 11.80 -25.66 -14.34
CA SER A 172 11.77 -25.66 -15.81
C SER A 172 12.77 -26.66 -16.43
N ASN A 173 13.72 -27.18 -15.65
CA ASN A 173 14.69 -28.17 -16.09
C ASN A 173 14.46 -29.55 -15.44
N ASP A 174 13.34 -29.75 -14.73
CA ASP A 174 12.99 -31.01 -14.09
C ASP A 174 14.09 -31.52 -13.13
N ILE A 175 14.60 -30.62 -12.30
CA ILE A 175 15.65 -30.91 -11.31
C ILE A 175 15.02 -30.94 -9.92
N ASP A 176 15.17 -32.05 -9.22
CA ASP A 176 14.77 -32.18 -7.81
C ASP A 176 15.63 -31.29 -6.91
N TYR A 177 14.97 -30.57 -5.99
CA TYR A 177 15.63 -29.72 -5.00
C TYR A 177 14.77 -29.57 -3.74
N ASP A 178 15.39 -29.16 -2.64
CA ASP A 178 14.69 -28.81 -1.40
C ASP A 178 14.50 -27.27 -1.30
N PRO A 179 13.26 -26.77 -1.30
CA PRO A 179 12.96 -25.33 -1.14
C PRO A 179 13.59 -24.68 0.10
N ILE A 180 13.74 -25.43 1.20
CA ILE A 180 14.32 -24.91 2.45
C ILE A 180 15.82 -24.63 2.27
N HIS A 181 16.54 -25.56 1.64
CA HIS A 181 17.97 -25.39 1.36
C HIS A 181 18.19 -24.33 0.28
N LEU A 182 17.35 -24.30 -0.76
CA LEU A 182 17.40 -23.24 -1.76
C LEU A 182 17.27 -21.86 -1.13
N TYR A 183 16.27 -21.68 -0.25
CA TYR A 183 16.09 -20.43 0.47
C TYR A 183 17.34 -20.07 1.27
N LYS A 184 17.89 -21.03 2.03
CA LYS A 184 19.08 -20.81 2.85
C LYS A 184 20.29 -20.38 2.01
N ASP A 185 20.58 -21.08 0.92
CA ASP A 185 21.73 -20.80 0.07
C ASP A 185 21.61 -19.43 -0.60
N VAL A 186 20.41 -19.05 -1.05
CA VAL A 186 20.16 -17.72 -1.62
C VAL A 186 20.31 -16.63 -0.57
N THR A 187 19.71 -16.81 0.62
CA THR A 187 19.86 -15.85 1.74
C THR A 187 21.32 -15.71 2.16
N ASP A 188 22.07 -16.81 2.24
CA ASP A 188 23.49 -16.79 2.60
C ASP A 188 24.34 -16.14 1.51
N ALA A 189 24.05 -16.35 0.23
CA ALA A 189 24.72 -15.67 -0.88
C ALA A 189 24.48 -14.15 -0.88
N ILE A 190 23.24 -13.70 -0.62
CA ILE A 190 22.92 -12.27 -0.45
C ILE A 190 23.65 -11.70 0.77
N ARG A 191 23.63 -12.42 1.90
CA ARG A 191 24.35 -12.02 3.12
C ARG A 191 25.84 -11.85 2.85
N ASP A 192 26.45 -12.74 2.07
CA ASP A 192 27.87 -12.67 1.71
C ASP A 192 28.22 -11.41 0.91
N VAL A 193 27.33 -10.92 0.04
CA VAL A 193 27.52 -9.64 -0.67
C VAL A 193 27.70 -8.48 0.32
N HIS A 194 26.89 -8.46 1.39
CA HIS A 194 26.96 -7.44 2.44
C HIS A 194 28.17 -7.64 3.37
N ILE A 195 28.40 -8.87 3.87
CA ILE A 195 29.46 -9.16 4.84
C ILE A 195 30.86 -9.00 4.23
N LYS A 196 31.06 -9.47 2.99
CA LYS A 196 32.35 -9.31 2.27
C LYS A 196 32.58 -7.86 1.80
N GLY A 197 31.61 -6.98 2.05
CA GLY A 197 31.71 -5.54 1.79
C GLY A 197 31.71 -5.16 0.32
N PHE A 198 31.19 -6.02 -0.56
CA PHE A 198 31.12 -5.74 -2.00
C PHE A 198 30.25 -4.52 -2.28
N MET A 199 29.08 -4.45 -1.64
CA MET A 199 28.17 -3.31 -1.73
C MET A 199 28.88 -1.99 -1.39
N TYR A 200 29.58 -1.94 -0.27
CA TYR A 200 30.32 -0.76 0.15
C TYR A 200 31.40 -0.39 -0.86
N LYS A 201 32.13 -1.37 -1.41
CA LYS A 201 33.18 -1.13 -2.40
C LYS A 201 32.62 -0.49 -3.68
N TRP A 202 31.53 -1.01 -4.24
CA TRP A 202 30.93 -0.47 -5.46
C TRP A 202 30.45 0.96 -5.27
N ILE A 203 29.71 1.23 -4.20
CA ILE A 203 29.21 2.57 -3.89
C ILE A 203 30.36 3.54 -3.67
N MET A 204 31.42 3.13 -2.94
CA MET A 204 32.59 3.98 -2.73
C MET A 204 33.41 4.24 -4.00
N GLN A 205 33.34 3.37 -5.02
CA GLN A 205 34.05 3.58 -6.29
C GLN A 205 33.36 4.65 -7.13
N ASP A 206 32.03 4.72 -7.10
CA ASP A 206 31.24 5.71 -7.85
C ASP A 206 30.06 6.24 -7.02
N LEU A 207 30.33 7.27 -6.20
CA LEU A 207 29.31 7.84 -5.32
C LEU A 207 28.21 8.56 -6.11
N GLU A 208 28.53 9.14 -7.27
CA GLU A 208 27.60 9.91 -8.10
C GLU A 208 26.57 8.99 -8.76
N GLN A 209 26.98 7.81 -9.21
CA GLN A 209 26.06 6.82 -9.78
C GLN A 209 25.10 6.23 -8.73
N TYR A 210 25.58 6.03 -7.49
CA TYR A 210 24.86 5.24 -6.50
C TYR A 210 24.10 6.06 -5.46
N ILE A 211 24.55 7.24 -5.06
CA ILE A 211 23.88 8.06 -4.04
C ILE A 211 23.00 9.10 -4.72
N LEU A 212 21.69 9.01 -4.50
CA LEU A 212 20.69 9.96 -4.97
C LEU A 212 20.54 11.10 -3.94
N HIS A 213 20.28 12.32 -4.42
CA HIS A 213 19.80 13.44 -3.60
C HIS A 213 20.72 13.85 -2.42
N GLY A 214 22.01 14.12 -2.71
CA GLY A 214 22.96 14.58 -1.69
C GLY A 214 22.63 15.97 -1.13
N ASP A 215 22.25 16.91 -2.00
CA ASP A 215 22.05 18.33 -1.65
C ASP A 215 20.88 18.54 -0.67
N GLU A 216 19.80 17.79 -0.83
CA GLU A 216 18.63 17.89 0.04
C GLU A 216 18.93 17.37 1.45
N THR A 217 19.77 16.33 1.58
CA THR A 217 20.22 15.81 2.88
C THR A 217 21.01 16.85 3.65
N TYR A 218 21.97 17.54 2.99
CA TYR A 218 22.67 18.67 3.59
C TYR A 218 21.68 19.75 4.07
N ALA A 219 20.72 20.14 3.22
CA ALA A 219 19.78 21.20 3.54
C ALA A 219 18.93 20.89 4.78
N VAL A 220 18.49 19.63 4.96
CA VAL A 220 17.74 19.20 6.15
C VAL A 220 18.61 19.26 7.40
N LEU A 221 19.80 18.63 7.36
CA LEU A 221 20.70 18.58 8.53
C LEU A 221 21.13 19.98 8.95
N HIS A 222 21.49 20.83 7.99
CA HIS A 222 21.86 22.22 8.23
C HIS A 222 20.70 23.02 8.84
N ARG A 223 19.47 22.88 8.33
CA ARG A 223 18.29 23.54 8.89
C ARG A 223 18.05 23.14 10.34
N LEU A 224 18.10 21.84 10.66
CA LEU A 224 17.85 21.36 12.01
C LEU A 224 18.94 21.83 12.98
N ALA A 225 20.21 21.71 12.60
CA ALA A 225 21.34 22.15 13.42
C ALA A 225 21.32 23.67 13.64
N LYS A 226 21.06 24.47 12.59
CA LYS A 226 20.94 25.93 12.69
C LYS A 226 19.80 26.36 13.61
N SER A 227 18.73 25.58 13.69
CA SER A 227 17.62 25.80 14.63
C SER A 227 17.88 25.26 16.05
N GLY A 228 19.12 24.88 16.37
CA GLY A 228 19.53 24.44 17.70
C GLY A 228 19.03 23.05 18.09
N LYS A 229 18.56 22.25 17.13
CA LYS A 229 18.16 20.85 17.37
C LYS A 229 19.39 19.98 17.54
N LYS A 230 19.28 18.95 18.39
CA LYS A 230 20.33 17.95 18.61
C LYS A 230 20.20 16.82 17.61
N LEU A 231 21.30 16.40 16.99
CA LEU A 231 21.28 15.37 15.93
C LEU A 231 22.11 14.16 16.33
N PHE A 232 21.64 12.96 15.98
CA PHE A 232 22.44 11.75 16.11
C PHE A 232 22.23 10.76 14.97
N LEU A 233 23.25 9.94 14.71
CA LEU A 233 23.26 8.91 13.67
C LEU A 233 23.47 7.54 14.30
N ILE A 234 22.64 6.56 13.95
CA ILE A 234 22.79 5.15 14.35
C ILE A 234 22.68 4.26 13.11
N THR A 235 23.78 3.64 12.72
CA THR A 235 23.83 2.80 11.52
C THR A 235 24.56 1.48 11.76
N ASN A 236 24.17 0.45 11.02
CA ASN A 236 24.89 -0.83 10.96
C ASN A 236 26.13 -0.77 10.05
N SER A 237 26.24 0.27 9.23
CA SER A 237 27.35 0.43 8.29
C SER A 237 28.67 0.81 8.98
N PRO A 238 29.83 0.43 8.39
CA PRO A 238 31.14 0.77 8.93
C PRO A 238 31.47 2.25 8.74
N PHE A 239 32.31 2.78 9.64
CA PHE A 239 32.68 4.20 9.63
C PHE A 239 33.30 4.69 8.32
N SER A 240 34.22 3.93 7.72
CA SER A 240 34.88 4.31 6.47
C SER A 240 33.88 4.55 5.33
N PHE A 241 32.82 3.75 5.28
CA PHE A 241 31.74 3.88 4.31
C PHE A 241 30.88 5.11 4.57
N VAL A 242 30.43 5.28 5.83
CA VAL A 242 29.61 6.41 6.26
C VAL A 242 30.35 7.73 6.06
N ASP A 243 31.62 7.81 6.47
CA ASP A 243 32.44 9.01 6.35
C ASP A 243 32.61 9.42 4.88
N LYS A 244 32.84 8.45 3.98
CA LYS A 244 33.00 8.74 2.55
C LYS A 244 31.71 9.24 1.91
N GLY A 245 30.56 8.62 2.18
CA GLY A 245 29.28 9.07 1.64
C GLY A 245 28.79 10.37 2.27
N MET A 246 28.95 10.57 3.58
CA MET A 246 28.62 11.84 4.24
C MET A 246 29.50 12.99 3.76
N ARG A 247 30.79 12.77 3.48
CA ARG A 247 31.65 13.79 2.87
C ARG A 247 31.18 14.21 1.48
N TYR A 248 30.60 13.27 0.72
CA TYR A 248 30.03 13.55 -0.59
C TYR A 248 28.70 14.32 -0.49
N MET A 249 27.77 13.86 0.35
CA MET A 249 26.43 14.48 0.48
C MET A 249 26.43 15.80 1.26
N VAL A 250 27.27 15.91 2.30
CA VAL A 250 27.19 16.99 3.31
C VAL A 250 28.46 17.84 3.34
N GLY A 251 29.62 17.24 3.05
CA GLY A 251 30.92 17.91 3.05
C GLY A 251 31.88 17.42 4.14
N LYS A 252 33.10 17.97 4.16
CA LYS A 252 34.20 17.48 5.01
C LYS A 252 33.88 17.53 6.51
N ASP A 253 33.11 18.54 6.92
CA ASP A 253 32.81 18.83 8.32
C ASP A 253 31.45 18.25 8.75
N TRP A 254 30.96 17.22 8.06
CA TRP A 254 29.63 16.64 8.32
C TRP A 254 29.43 16.20 9.78
N ARG A 255 30.50 15.83 10.47
CA ARG A 255 30.47 15.40 11.88
C ARG A 255 30.02 16.52 12.82
N ASP A 256 30.21 17.77 12.43
CA ASP A 256 29.82 18.93 13.24
C ASP A 256 28.31 19.11 13.34
N PHE A 257 27.53 18.48 12.44
CA PHE A 257 26.09 18.43 12.55
C PHE A 257 25.62 17.50 13.67
N PHE A 258 26.38 16.44 13.97
CA PHE A 258 25.94 15.37 14.87
C PHE A 258 26.55 15.48 16.27
N ASP A 259 25.68 15.50 17.28
CA ASP A 259 26.07 15.40 18.69
C ASP A 259 26.55 13.98 19.05
N VAL A 260 26.05 12.95 18.36
CA VAL A 260 26.48 11.55 18.53
C VAL A 260 26.44 10.82 17.18
N VAL A 261 27.52 10.11 16.83
CA VAL A 261 27.57 9.19 15.67
C VAL A 261 27.89 7.78 16.16
N ILE A 262 27.02 6.82 15.84
CA ILE A 262 27.17 5.40 16.19
C ILE A 262 27.17 4.56 14.91
N VAL A 263 28.28 3.88 14.64
CA VAL A 263 28.47 2.99 13.50
C VAL A 263 28.50 1.53 13.95
N GLN A 264 28.22 0.61 13.02
CA GLN A 264 28.12 -0.82 13.31
C GLN A 264 27.33 -1.11 14.60
N ALA A 265 26.18 -0.45 14.74
CA ALA A 265 25.35 -0.48 15.93
C ALA A 265 24.80 -1.88 16.25
N ASP A 266 24.66 -2.73 15.23
CA ASP A 266 24.05 -4.07 15.31
C ASP A 266 22.55 -4.02 15.64
N LYS A 267 21.81 -3.13 14.98
CA LYS A 267 20.34 -3.10 15.02
C LYS A 267 19.77 -4.44 14.50
N PRO A 268 18.72 -5.01 15.11
CA PRO A 268 17.91 -4.47 16.21
C PRO A 268 18.50 -4.66 17.62
N HIS A 269 19.59 -5.41 17.81
CA HIS A 269 20.15 -5.68 19.14
C HIS A 269 20.56 -4.39 19.86
N PHE A 270 21.01 -3.37 19.15
CA PHE A 270 21.23 -2.04 19.74
C PHE A 270 20.03 -1.54 20.56
N PHE A 271 18.80 -1.76 20.07
CA PHE A 271 17.58 -1.30 20.72
C PHE A 271 17.02 -2.30 21.76
N ASN A 272 17.30 -3.59 21.57
CA ASN A 272 16.63 -4.66 22.32
C ASN A 272 17.51 -5.37 23.35
N ASP A 273 18.81 -5.15 23.29
CA ASP A 273 19.81 -5.75 24.16
C ASP A 273 20.58 -4.65 24.91
N CYS A 274 21.20 -5.01 26.03
CA CYS A 274 22.06 -4.14 26.84
C CYS A 274 23.50 -4.68 26.96
N VAL A 275 23.86 -5.74 26.23
CA VAL A 275 25.16 -6.41 26.37
C VAL A 275 26.33 -5.63 25.76
N LYS A 276 26.15 -5.01 24.59
CA LYS A 276 27.28 -4.41 23.85
C LYS A 276 27.62 -3.01 24.39
N PRO A 277 28.85 -2.75 24.87
CA PRO A 277 29.27 -1.44 25.31
C PRO A 277 29.69 -0.54 24.13
N PHE A 278 29.67 0.78 24.33
CA PHE A 278 30.25 1.71 23.36
C PHE A 278 31.77 1.57 23.29
N ARG A 279 32.31 1.77 22.08
CA ARG A 279 33.75 1.93 21.81
C ARG A 279 33.97 3.20 21.01
N ARG A 280 34.93 4.03 21.39
CA ARG A 280 35.28 5.23 20.61
C ARG A 280 36.17 4.82 19.43
N LEU A 281 35.95 5.43 18.27
CA LEU A 281 36.85 5.35 17.13
C LEU A 281 37.74 6.60 17.10
N ASP A 282 39.01 6.44 16.79
CA ASP A 282 39.87 7.58 16.50
C ASP A 282 39.67 8.11 15.07
N SER A 283 40.46 9.11 14.69
CA SER A 283 40.41 9.74 13.36
C SER A 283 40.70 8.77 12.20
N ASN A 284 41.47 7.70 12.46
CA ASN A 284 41.79 6.67 11.48
C ASN A 284 40.71 5.57 11.41
N GLY A 285 39.78 5.56 12.37
CA GLY A 285 38.73 4.55 12.49
C GLY A 285 39.11 3.36 13.37
N ASP A 286 40.22 3.45 14.10
CA ASP A 286 40.69 2.38 14.98
C ASP A 286 40.02 2.44 16.36
N LEU A 287 39.88 1.27 16.99
CA LEU A 287 39.18 1.12 18.27
C LEU A 287 40.02 1.62 19.43
N GLN A 288 39.43 2.54 20.19
CA GLN A 288 39.94 2.98 21.48
C GLN A 288 39.23 2.20 22.60
N TRP A 289 40.01 1.63 23.52
CA TRP A 289 39.54 0.71 24.56
C TRP A 289 39.15 1.41 25.88
N ASP A 290 39.07 2.73 25.86
CA ASP A 290 38.67 3.52 27.02
C ASP A 290 37.21 3.28 27.42
N LYS A 291 36.93 3.38 28.72
CA LYS A 291 35.56 3.39 29.23
C LYS A 291 34.83 4.67 28.80
N ILE A 292 33.69 4.51 28.13
CA ILE A 292 32.86 5.64 27.70
C ILE A 292 31.95 6.09 28.85
N ASN A 293 32.28 7.23 29.45
CA ASN A 293 31.48 7.86 30.51
C ASN A 293 30.58 8.99 30.00
N LYS A 294 30.82 9.49 28.78
CA LYS A 294 30.04 10.53 28.11
C LYS A 294 30.16 10.36 26.59
N LEU A 295 29.11 10.72 25.86
CA LEU A 295 29.14 10.84 24.40
C LEU A 295 29.41 12.30 24.03
N GLU A 296 30.51 12.51 23.30
CA GLU A 296 31.02 13.82 22.90
C GLU A 296 30.72 14.13 21.44
N LYS A 297 30.39 15.40 21.17
CA LYS A 297 30.09 15.91 19.83
C LYS A 297 31.30 15.76 18.91
N GLY A 298 31.06 15.37 17.65
CA GLY A 298 32.10 15.14 16.64
C GLY A 298 32.88 13.83 16.79
N GLN A 299 32.72 13.12 17.91
CA GLN A 299 33.31 11.80 18.10
C GLN A 299 32.44 10.70 17.50
N VAL A 300 33.09 9.63 17.06
CA VAL A 300 32.42 8.47 16.46
C VAL A 300 32.54 7.29 17.41
N TYR A 301 31.43 6.58 17.59
CA TYR A 301 31.34 5.41 18.43
C TYR A 301 30.95 4.20 17.60
N LYS A 302 31.42 3.02 18.02
CA LYS A 302 31.05 1.73 17.47
C LYS A 302 30.22 0.95 18.50
N GLN A 303 29.22 0.22 18.02
CA GLN A 303 28.32 -0.60 18.85
C GLN A 303 27.60 0.23 19.92
N GLY A 304 27.54 -0.27 21.16
CA GLY A 304 26.71 0.28 22.22
C GLY A 304 25.32 -0.33 22.28
N ASN A 305 24.50 0.27 23.13
CA ASN A 305 23.12 -0.14 23.37
C ASN A 305 22.27 1.09 23.74
N LEU A 306 20.97 0.98 23.51
CA LEU A 306 20.02 2.07 23.77
C LEU A 306 19.96 2.42 25.25
N PHE A 307 20.08 1.46 26.18
CA PHE A 307 20.03 1.74 27.61
C PHE A 307 21.13 2.72 28.04
N ASP A 308 22.38 2.44 27.66
CA ASP A 308 23.50 3.33 27.89
C ASP A 308 23.38 4.62 27.09
N PHE A 309 22.89 4.59 25.86
CA PHE A 309 22.63 5.80 25.08
C PHE A 309 21.69 6.77 25.83
N LEU A 310 20.56 6.26 26.34
CA LEU A 310 19.58 7.05 27.10
C LEU A 310 20.15 7.55 28.43
N ARG A 311 21.03 6.77 29.06
CA ARG A 311 21.71 7.14 30.32
C ARG A 311 22.76 8.23 30.10
N LEU A 312 23.55 8.13 29.04
CA LEU A 312 24.66 9.04 28.72
C LEU A 312 24.17 10.36 28.10
N THR A 313 23.09 10.35 27.31
CA THR A 313 22.54 11.54 26.66
C THR A 313 21.45 12.23 27.46
N GLY A 314 20.69 11.48 28.25
CA GLY A 314 19.46 11.96 28.89
C GLY A 314 18.30 12.21 27.92
N TRP A 315 18.44 11.87 26.64
CA TRP A 315 17.39 12.09 25.63
C TRP A 315 16.32 11.01 25.74
N ARG A 316 15.09 11.38 26.11
CA ARG A 316 14.01 10.41 26.40
C ARG A 316 12.65 10.88 25.92
N GLY A 317 11.77 9.90 25.67
CA GLY A 317 10.36 10.10 25.39
C GLY A 317 10.08 10.86 24.10
N SER A 318 8.95 11.57 24.08
CA SER A 318 8.39 12.20 22.88
C SER A 318 9.16 13.41 22.34
N LYS A 319 10.28 13.82 22.99
CA LYS A 319 11.17 14.88 22.50
C LYS A 319 12.15 14.40 21.44
N VAL A 320 12.28 13.07 21.27
CA VAL A 320 13.16 12.43 20.29
C VAL A 320 12.32 11.96 19.12
N LEU A 321 12.73 12.31 17.90
CA LEU A 321 12.17 11.80 16.65
C LEU A 321 13.26 11.05 15.88
N TYR A 322 13.10 9.75 15.70
CA TYR A 322 14.05 8.91 14.97
C TYR A 322 13.52 8.53 13.59
N PHE A 323 14.34 8.73 12.56
CA PHE A 323 14.05 8.37 11.17
C PHE A 323 14.78 7.10 10.77
N GLY A 324 14.07 6.20 10.11
CA GLY A 324 14.62 4.97 9.55
C GLY A 324 13.74 4.46 8.42
N ASP A 325 14.29 3.67 7.52
CA ASP A 325 13.56 3.04 6.44
C ASP A 325 13.08 1.64 6.85
N HIS A 326 13.80 0.94 7.74
CA HIS A 326 13.47 -0.43 8.09
C HIS A 326 12.54 -0.50 9.33
N LEU A 327 11.23 -0.64 9.07
CA LEU A 327 10.16 -0.60 10.09
C LEU A 327 10.39 -1.46 11.35
N TYR A 328 11.02 -2.64 11.21
CA TYR A 328 11.31 -3.51 12.36
C TYR A 328 12.60 -3.19 13.09
N SER A 329 13.76 -3.28 12.41
CA SER A 329 15.05 -3.07 13.05
C SER A 329 15.24 -1.66 13.57
N ASP A 330 14.56 -0.67 12.98
CA ASP A 330 14.74 0.73 13.33
C ASP A 330 13.64 1.27 14.23
N LEU A 331 12.36 1.01 13.92
CA LEU A 331 11.26 1.79 14.49
C LEU A 331 10.43 1.03 15.53
N ALA A 332 10.27 -0.28 15.38
CA ALA A 332 9.31 -1.05 16.16
C ALA A 332 9.56 -0.96 17.68
N ASP A 333 10.78 -1.23 18.14
CA ASP A 333 11.09 -1.23 19.57
C ASP A 333 11.19 0.18 20.15
N LEU A 334 11.64 1.17 19.38
CA LEU A 334 11.67 2.58 19.78
C LEU A 334 10.27 3.07 20.16
N MET A 335 9.27 2.73 19.34
CA MET A 335 7.89 3.12 19.58
C MET A 335 7.23 2.27 20.68
N LEU A 336 7.41 0.94 20.63
CA LEU A 336 6.71 0.01 21.54
C LEU A 336 7.26 0.02 22.98
N ARG A 337 8.55 0.30 23.17
CA ARG A 337 9.23 0.15 24.47
C ARG A 337 9.77 1.45 25.05
N HIS A 338 10.12 2.43 24.21
CA HIS A 338 10.88 3.62 24.65
C HIS A 338 10.14 4.95 24.48
N GLY A 339 8.98 4.94 23.83
CA GLY A 339 8.11 6.11 23.67
C GLY A 339 8.75 7.24 22.86
N TRP A 340 9.74 6.92 22.02
CA TRP A 340 10.27 7.86 21.04
C TRP A 340 9.26 8.08 19.92
N ARG A 341 9.29 9.27 19.32
CA ARG A 341 8.57 9.51 18.06
C ARG A 341 9.34 8.89 16.90
N THR A 342 8.63 8.44 15.88
CA THR A 342 9.21 7.67 14.77
C THR A 342 8.75 8.20 13.41
N GLY A 343 9.70 8.35 12.49
CA GLY A 343 9.46 8.75 11.10
C GLY A 343 9.94 7.67 10.14
N ALA A 344 9.05 7.11 9.33
CA ALA A 344 9.45 6.12 8.32
C ALA A 344 9.79 6.77 6.98
N ILE A 345 10.93 6.39 6.40
CA ILE A 345 11.30 6.74 5.02
C ILE A 345 10.88 5.60 4.10
N VAL A 346 9.99 5.88 3.14
CA VAL A 346 9.41 4.89 2.22
C VAL A 346 9.49 5.44 0.79
N PRO A 347 10.65 5.29 0.10
CA PRO A 347 10.87 5.87 -1.23
C PRO A 347 9.81 5.49 -2.28
N GLU A 348 9.25 4.29 -2.19
CA GLU A 348 8.21 3.79 -3.09
C GLU A 348 6.93 4.65 -3.07
N LEU A 349 6.71 5.41 -1.99
CA LEU A 349 5.57 6.30 -1.82
C LEU A 349 5.49 7.38 -2.92
N GLU A 350 6.63 7.82 -3.46
CA GLU A 350 6.64 8.82 -4.53
C GLU A 350 5.96 8.29 -5.79
N THR A 351 6.34 7.07 -6.22
CA THR A 351 5.77 6.41 -7.40
C THR A 351 4.30 6.06 -7.17
N GLU A 352 3.96 5.57 -5.98
CA GLU A 352 2.57 5.28 -5.59
C GLU A 352 1.69 6.54 -5.64
N THR A 353 2.20 7.67 -5.14
CA THR A 353 1.46 8.94 -5.17
C THR A 353 1.26 9.45 -6.58
N LYS A 354 2.29 9.35 -7.44
CA LYS A 354 2.21 9.69 -8.87
C LYS A 354 1.13 8.85 -9.56
N MET A 355 1.08 7.54 -9.28
CA MET A 355 0.06 6.63 -9.85
C MET A 355 -1.36 6.97 -9.37
N VAL A 356 -1.53 7.23 -8.08
CA VAL A 356 -2.83 7.60 -7.50
C VAL A 356 -3.38 8.89 -8.10
N ASN A 357 -2.51 9.84 -8.46
CA ASN A 357 -2.89 11.09 -9.11
C ASN A 357 -3.28 10.95 -10.57
N THR A 358 -3.10 9.78 -11.19
CA THR A 358 -3.53 9.57 -12.57
C THR A 358 -5.05 9.57 -12.66
N GLU A 359 -5.57 10.14 -13.75
CA GLU A 359 -7.01 10.14 -14.04
C GLU A 359 -7.54 8.71 -14.17
N GLN A 360 -6.79 7.83 -14.83
CA GLN A 360 -7.15 6.42 -15.00
C GLN A 360 -7.37 5.70 -13.66
N TYR A 361 -6.46 5.88 -12.70
CA TYR A 361 -6.61 5.28 -11.37
C TYR A 361 -7.81 5.89 -10.62
N SER A 362 -7.93 7.21 -10.64
CA SER A 362 -9.00 7.94 -9.94
C SER A 362 -10.39 7.56 -10.45
N GLN A 363 -10.56 7.48 -11.77
CA GLN A 363 -11.81 7.04 -12.41
C GLN A 363 -12.12 5.58 -12.09
N ALA A 364 -11.15 4.68 -12.26
CA ALA A 364 -11.33 3.26 -11.99
C ALA A 364 -11.70 3.00 -10.52
N LEU A 365 -11.07 3.71 -9.58
CA LEU A 365 -11.38 3.60 -8.15
C LEU A 365 -12.77 4.15 -7.81
N THR A 366 -13.12 5.32 -8.37
CA THR A 366 -14.45 5.93 -8.17
C THR A 366 -15.55 5.02 -8.69
N TRP A 367 -15.36 4.44 -9.88
CA TRP A 367 -16.30 3.50 -10.45
C TRP A 367 -16.38 2.20 -9.65
N LEU A 368 -15.24 1.65 -9.20
CA LEU A 368 -15.20 0.48 -8.33
C LEU A 368 -16.00 0.68 -7.03
N GLN A 369 -15.94 1.88 -6.44
CA GLN A 369 -16.72 2.23 -5.25
C GLN A 369 -18.22 2.34 -5.56
N ALA A 370 -18.59 3.05 -6.63
CA ALA A 370 -19.99 3.19 -7.06
C ALA A 370 -20.63 1.82 -7.38
N LEU A 371 -19.91 0.98 -8.14
CA LEU A 371 -20.32 -0.38 -8.49
C LEU A 371 -20.48 -1.27 -7.26
N THR A 372 -19.59 -1.15 -6.27
CA THR A 372 -19.73 -1.89 -5.00
C THR A 372 -21.02 -1.51 -4.27
N GLY A 373 -21.35 -0.21 -4.20
CA GLY A 373 -22.61 0.23 -3.59
C GLY A 373 -23.86 -0.17 -4.39
N LEU A 374 -23.74 -0.32 -5.72
CA LEU A 374 -24.81 -0.86 -6.56
C LEU A 374 -25.02 -2.35 -6.32
N LEU A 375 -23.94 -3.14 -6.25
CA LEU A 375 -23.99 -4.58 -5.92
C LEU A 375 -24.68 -4.83 -4.58
N GLU A 376 -24.32 -4.08 -3.54
CA GLU A 376 -24.93 -4.20 -2.20
C GLU A 376 -26.45 -4.02 -2.23
N ARG A 377 -26.95 -3.07 -3.05
CA ARG A 377 -28.40 -2.86 -3.22
C ARG A 377 -29.04 -3.93 -4.11
N MET A 378 -28.34 -4.36 -5.17
CA MET A 378 -28.87 -5.31 -6.15
C MET A 378 -29.09 -6.71 -5.55
N GLN A 379 -28.30 -7.09 -4.55
CA GLN A 379 -28.46 -8.35 -3.83
C GLN A 379 -29.83 -8.51 -3.12
N MET A 380 -30.61 -7.44 -2.97
CA MET A 380 -31.96 -7.50 -2.39
C MET A 380 -33.02 -8.05 -3.35
N PHE A 381 -32.72 -8.08 -4.66
CA PHE A 381 -33.65 -8.51 -5.70
C PHE A 381 -33.40 -9.97 -6.08
N GLN A 382 -34.46 -10.75 -6.26
CA GLN A 382 -34.40 -12.21 -6.48
C GLN A 382 -34.91 -12.63 -7.87
N ASP A 383 -35.38 -11.70 -8.68
CA ASP A 383 -35.81 -11.98 -10.05
C ASP A 383 -34.63 -12.32 -10.98
N SER A 384 -34.90 -13.12 -12.01
CA SER A 384 -33.87 -13.64 -12.91
C SER A 384 -33.10 -12.55 -13.65
N GLU A 385 -33.74 -11.41 -13.95
CA GLU A 385 -33.11 -10.30 -14.65
C GLU A 385 -32.09 -9.60 -13.73
N SER A 386 -32.50 -9.29 -12.50
CA SER A 386 -31.63 -8.71 -11.47
C SER A 386 -30.45 -9.61 -11.12
N GLN A 387 -30.66 -10.93 -11.07
CA GLN A 387 -29.58 -11.90 -10.84
C GLN A 387 -28.56 -11.92 -11.98
N GLN A 388 -28.99 -11.77 -13.24
CA GLN A 388 -28.08 -11.66 -14.37
C GLN A 388 -27.24 -10.38 -14.28
N VAL A 389 -27.88 -9.23 -13.99
CA VAL A 389 -27.19 -7.94 -13.79
C VAL A 389 -26.18 -8.03 -12.65
N LEU A 390 -26.53 -8.70 -11.55
CA LEU A 390 -25.65 -8.93 -10.41
C LEU A 390 -24.37 -9.67 -10.84
N GLN A 391 -24.50 -10.74 -11.63
CA GLN A 391 -23.34 -11.50 -12.14
C GLN A 391 -22.45 -10.65 -13.06
N ASP A 392 -23.06 -9.88 -13.97
CA ASP A 392 -22.32 -9.00 -14.88
C ASP A 392 -21.54 -7.93 -14.10
N TRP A 393 -22.16 -7.30 -13.09
CA TRP A 393 -21.49 -6.34 -12.21
C TRP A 393 -20.42 -6.96 -11.31
N MET A 394 -20.59 -8.21 -10.86
CA MET A 394 -19.56 -8.93 -10.12
C MET A 394 -18.32 -9.17 -10.99
N LYS A 395 -18.52 -9.54 -12.25
CA LYS A 395 -17.45 -9.70 -13.24
C LYS A 395 -16.75 -8.37 -13.52
N GLU A 396 -17.51 -7.31 -13.80
CA GLU A 396 -16.96 -5.97 -14.03
C GLU A 396 -16.15 -5.48 -12.83
N ARG A 397 -16.63 -5.71 -11.61
CA ARG A 397 -15.90 -5.40 -10.38
C ARG A 397 -14.57 -6.15 -10.28
N GLN A 398 -14.52 -7.41 -10.71
CA GLN A 398 -13.29 -8.19 -10.74
C GLN A 398 -12.30 -7.64 -11.79
N GLU A 399 -12.78 -7.24 -12.96
CA GLU A 399 -11.98 -6.58 -14.00
C GLU A 399 -11.39 -5.25 -13.50
N LEU A 400 -12.18 -4.42 -12.81
CA LEU A 400 -11.71 -3.17 -12.21
C LEU A 400 -10.68 -3.38 -11.09
N ARG A 401 -10.85 -4.43 -10.28
CA ARG A 401 -9.85 -4.82 -9.27
C ARG A 401 -8.53 -5.23 -9.90
N ALA A 402 -8.57 -6.00 -10.99
CA ALA A 402 -7.38 -6.37 -11.74
C ALA A 402 -6.72 -5.15 -12.38
N LEU A 403 -7.49 -4.26 -13.01
CA LEU A 403 -7.01 -3.02 -13.61
C LEU A 403 -6.31 -2.14 -12.57
N THR A 404 -6.99 -1.81 -11.47
CA THR A 404 -6.45 -0.95 -10.41
C THR A 404 -5.21 -1.55 -9.74
N LYS A 405 -5.12 -2.87 -9.60
CA LYS A 405 -3.90 -3.56 -9.15
C LYS A 405 -2.75 -3.34 -10.15
N ASN A 406 -3.00 -3.62 -11.43
CA ASN A 406 -1.99 -3.68 -12.48
C ASN A 406 -1.43 -2.30 -12.87
N LEU A 407 -2.08 -1.21 -12.49
CA LEU A 407 -1.55 0.14 -12.65
C LEU A 407 -0.28 0.38 -11.82
N PHE A 408 -0.08 -0.37 -10.73
CA PHE A 408 1.16 -0.30 -9.95
C PHE A 408 2.16 -1.35 -10.47
N ASN A 409 2.54 -2.31 -9.64
CA ASN A 409 3.29 -3.48 -10.07
C ASN A 409 2.34 -4.52 -10.69
N PRO A 410 2.55 -5.01 -11.93
CA PRO A 410 1.65 -5.98 -12.57
C PRO A 410 1.51 -7.30 -11.81
N GLN A 411 2.58 -7.78 -11.18
CA GLN A 411 2.62 -9.04 -10.46
C GLN A 411 1.89 -8.90 -9.11
N PHE A 412 2.28 -7.93 -8.30
CA PHE A 412 1.90 -7.81 -6.90
C PHE A 412 1.06 -6.56 -6.57
N GLY A 413 0.94 -5.57 -7.46
CA GLY A 413 0.18 -4.34 -7.24
C GLY A 413 0.85 -3.36 -6.26
N SER A 414 0.05 -2.46 -5.69
CA SER A 414 0.52 -1.44 -4.72
C SER A 414 1.16 -2.07 -3.48
N ILE A 415 2.25 -1.51 -2.96
CA ILE A 415 2.87 -1.95 -1.71
C ILE A 415 1.97 -1.74 -0.50
N PHE A 416 0.97 -0.84 -0.61
CA PHE A 416 0.13 -0.43 0.51
C PHE A 416 -1.24 -1.11 0.56
N ARG A 417 -1.72 -1.71 -0.54
CA ARG A 417 -3.10 -2.20 -0.62
C ARG A 417 -3.25 -3.54 -1.35
N THR A 418 -4.11 -4.39 -0.82
CA THR A 418 -4.62 -5.63 -1.43
C THR A 418 -6.10 -5.45 -1.80
N CYS A 419 -6.37 -4.95 -3.00
CA CYS A 419 -7.71 -4.54 -3.44
C CYS A 419 -8.36 -3.53 -2.48
N HIS A 420 -9.06 -4.02 -1.44
CA HIS A 420 -9.68 -3.17 -0.41
C HIS A 420 -8.82 -3.01 0.86
N ASN A 421 -8.15 -4.07 1.32
CA ASN A 421 -7.45 -4.08 2.61
C ASN A 421 -6.07 -3.43 2.53
N PRO A 422 -5.58 -2.82 3.63
CA PRO A 422 -4.17 -2.50 3.76
C PRO A 422 -3.32 -3.78 3.66
N THR A 423 -2.12 -3.69 3.12
CA THR A 423 -1.15 -4.79 3.18
C THR A 423 -0.66 -5.02 4.60
N TYR A 424 -0.06 -6.18 4.85
CA TYR A 424 0.65 -6.43 6.11
C TYR A 424 1.80 -5.43 6.33
N PHE A 425 2.45 -4.97 5.25
CA PHE A 425 3.41 -3.86 5.27
C PHE A 425 2.76 -2.56 5.76
N SER A 426 1.64 -2.13 5.18
CA SER A 426 0.90 -0.94 5.64
C SER A 426 0.48 -1.01 7.10
N ARG A 427 0.01 -2.18 7.56
CA ARG A 427 -0.33 -2.38 8.97
C ARG A 427 0.87 -2.12 9.88
N ARG A 428 2.05 -2.61 9.49
CA ARG A 428 3.32 -2.42 10.22
C ARG A 428 3.78 -0.97 10.14
N LEU A 429 3.71 -0.32 8.99
CA LEU A 429 4.02 1.09 8.79
C LEU A 429 3.17 1.97 9.71
N CYS A 430 1.84 1.87 9.62
CA CYS A 430 0.92 2.64 10.46
C CYS A 430 1.09 2.33 11.95
N ARG A 431 1.50 1.12 12.30
CA ARG A 431 1.73 0.73 13.69
C ARG A 431 3.04 1.27 14.23
N PHE A 432 4.12 1.39 13.46
CA PHE A 432 5.46 1.69 14.00
C PHE A 432 5.99 3.09 13.67
N SER A 433 5.26 3.87 12.88
CA SER A 433 5.66 5.23 12.54
C SER A 433 4.57 6.24 12.93
N ASP A 434 4.96 7.35 13.56
CA ASP A 434 4.07 8.49 13.78
C ASP A 434 3.80 9.25 12.49
N VAL A 435 4.85 9.40 11.69
CA VAL A 435 4.81 10.01 10.36
C VAL A 435 5.58 9.13 9.38
N TYR A 436 5.24 9.24 8.10
CA TYR A 436 5.99 8.59 7.03
C TYR A 436 6.03 9.50 5.80
N MET A 437 7.09 9.35 5.00
CA MET A 437 7.37 10.21 3.86
C MET A 437 8.23 9.49 2.83
N ALA A 438 8.23 9.99 1.59
CA ALA A 438 9.03 9.41 0.51
C ALA A 438 10.54 9.63 0.71
N SER A 439 10.91 10.83 1.18
CA SER A 439 12.31 11.21 1.42
C SER A 439 12.38 12.17 2.59
N LEU A 440 13.55 12.22 3.24
CA LEU A 440 13.81 13.17 4.31
C LEU A 440 13.69 14.63 3.85
N SER A 441 13.93 14.90 2.56
CA SER A 441 13.78 16.23 1.95
C SER A 441 12.37 16.80 2.11
N CYS A 442 11.35 15.96 2.30
CA CYS A 442 9.99 16.40 2.58
C CYS A 442 9.89 17.33 3.80
N LEU A 443 10.80 17.21 4.78
CA LEU A 443 10.85 18.11 5.95
C LEU A 443 11.12 19.57 5.57
N LEU A 444 11.77 19.83 4.42
CA LEU A 444 12.05 21.18 3.95
C LEU A 444 10.76 21.97 3.64
N ASN A 445 9.67 21.27 3.34
CA ASN A 445 8.37 21.86 3.02
C ASN A 445 7.59 22.36 4.26
N TYR A 446 8.07 22.09 5.47
CA TYR A 446 7.35 22.39 6.71
C TYR A 446 8.17 23.24 7.67
N ASP A 447 7.55 24.22 8.31
CA ASP A 447 8.16 24.96 9.41
C ASP A 447 8.43 24.04 10.62
N LEU A 448 9.48 24.31 11.39
CA LEU A 448 9.78 23.50 12.59
C LEU A 448 8.78 23.72 13.74
N ASN A 449 7.79 24.61 13.59
CA ASN A 449 6.64 24.72 14.48
C ASN A 449 5.39 24.00 13.95
N TYR A 450 5.48 23.35 12.79
CA TYR A 450 4.34 22.65 12.18
C TYR A 450 3.88 21.49 13.06
N THR A 451 2.56 21.31 13.16
CA THR A 451 1.94 20.16 13.80
C THR A 451 1.21 19.35 12.76
N PHE A 452 1.58 18.08 12.65
CA PHE A 452 0.90 17.10 11.82
C PHE A 452 -0.27 16.49 12.58
N TYR A 453 -1.41 16.40 11.91
CA TYR A 453 -2.63 15.80 12.45
C TYR A 453 -3.02 14.59 11.60
N PRO A 454 -3.34 13.44 12.21
CA PRO A 454 -3.76 12.27 11.48
C PRO A 454 -5.14 12.48 10.87
N ARG A 455 -5.37 11.91 9.68
CA ARG A 455 -6.70 11.92 9.07
C ARG A 455 -7.63 10.98 9.83
N ARG A 456 -8.81 11.47 10.21
CA ARG A 456 -9.86 10.64 10.83
C ARG A 456 -10.40 9.66 9.80
N THR A 457 -10.03 8.39 9.92
CA THR A 457 -10.60 7.31 9.11
C THR A 457 -11.95 6.92 9.73
N PRO A 458 -13.08 7.06 9.03
CA PRO A 458 -14.37 6.69 9.59
C PRO A 458 -14.43 5.17 9.81
N LEU A 459 -15.01 4.75 10.94
CA LEU A 459 -15.36 3.35 11.16
C LEU A 459 -16.53 2.94 10.23
N GLN A 460 -16.73 1.65 10.02
CA GLN A 460 -17.77 1.16 9.09
C GLN A 460 -19.20 1.59 9.46
N HIS A 461 -19.46 1.90 10.73
CA HIS A 461 -20.77 2.39 11.21
C HIS A 461 -20.83 3.93 11.32
N GLU A 462 -19.79 4.64 10.88
CA GLU A 462 -19.74 6.09 10.86
C GLU A 462 -20.05 6.62 9.47
N ALA A 463 -20.86 7.67 9.40
CA ALA A 463 -21.18 8.32 8.13
C ALA A 463 -19.88 8.80 7.45
N PRO A 464 -19.63 8.42 6.19
CA PRO A 464 -18.45 8.88 5.50
C PRO A 464 -18.60 10.38 5.21
N LEU A 465 -17.80 11.22 5.90
CA LEU A 465 -17.84 12.68 5.78
C LEU A 465 -17.63 13.20 4.34
N TRP A 466 -17.05 12.37 3.45
CA TRP A 466 -16.83 12.71 2.04
C TRP A 466 -18.12 12.60 1.19
N MET A 467 -19.11 11.79 1.62
CA MET A 467 -20.40 11.72 0.94
C MET A 467 -21.26 12.96 1.23
N ASP A 468 -21.11 13.61 2.39
CA ASP A 468 -21.83 14.84 2.71
C ASP A 468 -21.44 16.01 1.78
N GLN A 469 -20.21 16.07 1.28
CA GLN A 469 -19.81 17.10 0.30
C GLN A 469 -20.37 16.86 -1.10
N LEU A 470 -20.59 15.59 -1.48
CA LEU A 470 -21.19 15.23 -2.76
C LEU A 470 -22.71 15.48 -2.76
N CYS A 471 -23.38 15.27 -1.62
CA CYS A 471 -24.83 15.46 -1.49
C CYS A 471 -25.25 16.90 -1.14
N THR A 472 -24.37 17.73 -0.59
CA THR A 472 -24.69 19.14 -0.26
C THR A 472 -24.47 20.13 -1.40
N GLY A 473 -23.77 19.72 -2.48
CA GLY A 473 -23.61 20.52 -3.70
C GLY A 473 -24.90 20.74 -4.51
N SER A 474 -25.94 19.95 -4.26
CA SER A 474 -27.24 20.04 -4.97
C SER A 474 -28.33 20.79 -4.20
N ALA A 475 -28.03 21.37 -3.04
CA ALA A 475 -28.99 22.14 -2.24
C ALA A 475 -28.60 23.63 -2.16
N ARG A 476 -28.38 24.29 -3.31
CA ARG A 476 -28.57 25.74 -3.39
C ARG A 476 -30.03 25.98 -3.78
N SER A 477 -30.86 26.21 -2.77
CA SER A 477 -32.18 26.81 -2.97
C SER A 477 -32.00 28.20 -3.57
N GLU A 478 -32.34 28.36 -4.85
CA GLU A 478 -32.47 29.66 -5.51
C GLU A 478 -33.55 30.47 -4.79
N THR A 479 -33.14 31.40 -3.92
CA THR A 479 -33.99 32.54 -3.56
C THR A 479 -33.81 33.61 -4.62
N THR A 480 -34.72 33.62 -5.60
CA THR A 480 -34.86 34.69 -6.59
C THR A 480 -35.23 36.00 -5.90
N SER A 481 -34.35 37.00 -5.92
CA SER A 481 -34.70 38.41 -5.79
C SER A 481 -34.49 39.09 -7.14
N ARG A 482 -35.59 39.55 -7.75
CA ARG A 482 -35.59 40.35 -8.99
C ARG A 482 -34.92 41.71 -8.77
N GLY A 483 -34.10 42.15 -9.73
CA GLY A 483 -33.74 43.56 -9.88
C GLY A 483 -32.49 43.86 -10.72
N ALA A 484 -32.72 44.21 -11.99
CA ALA A 484 -32.00 45.17 -12.86
C ALA A 484 -30.48 45.00 -13.20
N GLU A 485 -30.27 44.74 -14.50
CA GLU A 485 -29.24 45.23 -15.45
C GLU A 485 -27.78 45.49 -15.02
N GLY A 486 -26.86 44.82 -15.73
CA GLY A 486 -25.46 45.21 -15.88
C GLY A 486 -24.52 44.03 -16.14
N GLN A 487 -24.08 43.82 -17.38
CA GLN A 487 -22.88 43.01 -17.64
C GLN A 487 -21.65 43.68 -17.01
N PRO A 488 -20.70 42.92 -16.45
CA PRO A 488 -19.44 42.84 -17.19
C PRO A 488 -18.72 41.47 -17.14
N VAL A 489 -17.96 41.25 -18.21
CA VAL A 489 -16.89 40.27 -18.40
C VAL A 489 -15.98 40.17 -17.16
N THR A 490 -15.64 38.95 -16.72
CA THR A 490 -14.60 38.74 -15.69
C THR A 490 -13.50 37.82 -16.21
N THR A 491 -12.36 38.43 -16.51
CA THR A 491 -11.06 37.79 -16.75
C THR A 491 -10.59 37.12 -15.46
N LEU A 492 -10.34 35.80 -15.49
CA LEU A 492 -9.74 35.08 -14.36
C LEU A 492 -8.26 35.44 -14.24
N ARG A 493 -7.94 36.35 -13.31
CA ARG A 493 -6.58 36.55 -12.81
C ARG A 493 -6.24 35.41 -11.84
N ILE A 494 -5.28 34.59 -12.22
CA ILE A 494 -4.59 33.65 -11.34
C ILE A 494 -3.78 34.46 -10.32
N THR A 495 -4.09 34.34 -9.03
CA THR A 495 -3.27 34.92 -7.95
C THR A 495 -2.58 33.83 -7.14
N ASN A 496 -1.28 34.06 -6.93
CA ASN A 496 -0.31 33.23 -6.21
C ASN A 496 -0.71 33.02 -4.73
N PRO A 497 -0.42 31.85 -4.10
CA PRO A 497 -0.99 31.45 -2.81
C PRO A 497 -0.29 31.99 -1.55
N ASN A 498 0.59 32.99 -1.65
CA ASN A 498 1.30 33.53 -0.50
C ASN A 498 0.84 34.95 -0.13
N LYS A 499 -0.30 35.05 0.57
CA LYS A 499 -0.72 36.12 1.53
C LYS A 499 -2.22 36.04 1.81
N THR A 500 -2.66 35.21 2.76
CA THR A 500 -4.08 35.17 3.20
C THR A 500 -4.24 34.83 4.68
N THR A 501 -3.74 35.67 5.58
CA THR A 501 -4.09 35.62 7.01
C THR A 501 -5.55 36.02 7.29
N GLY A 502 -6.20 36.76 6.36
CA GLY A 502 -7.60 37.19 6.50
C GLY A 502 -8.68 36.12 6.27
N ASN A 503 -8.39 35.05 5.51
CA ASN A 503 -9.38 34.02 5.17
C ASN A 503 -9.54 32.93 6.24
N GLN A 504 -8.51 32.68 7.06
CA GLN A 504 -8.53 31.59 8.04
C GLN A 504 -9.47 31.85 9.22
N GLN A 505 -9.56 33.10 9.68
CA GLN A 505 -10.49 33.49 10.75
C GLN A 505 -11.95 33.42 10.29
N HIS A 506 -12.22 33.73 9.02
CA HIS A 506 -13.54 33.55 8.42
C HIS A 506 -13.90 32.06 8.35
N LEU A 507 -12.99 31.23 7.82
CA LEU A 507 -13.19 29.78 7.74
C LEU A 507 -13.43 29.15 9.12
N HIS A 508 -12.65 29.58 10.13
CA HIS A 508 -12.83 29.11 11.50
C HIS A 508 -14.17 29.54 12.09
N ARG A 509 -14.62 30.79 11.84
CA ARG A 509 -15.93 31.27 12.27
C ARG A 509 -17.08 30.54 11.57
N GLU A 510 -16.92 30.21 10.30
CA GLU A 510 -17.87 29.42 9.51
C GLU A 510 -17.94 27.97 10.00
N LEU A 511 -16.80 27.35 10.31
CA LEU A 511 -16.72 26.03 10.95
C LEU A 511 -17.36 26.01 12.34
N LEU A 512 -17.12 27.04 13.15
CA LEU A 512 -17.77 27.18 14.46
C LEU A 512 -19.29 27.42 14.34
N PHE A 513 -19.72 28.16 13.32
CA PHE A 513 -21.13 28.42 13.05
C PHE A 513 -21.86 27.16 12.59
N THR A 514 -21.27 26.38 11.69
CA THR A 514 -21.79 25.07 11.24
C THR A 514 -21.80 24.06 12.39
N HIS A 515 -20.75 24.01 13.21
CA HIS A 515 -20.71 23.18 14.42
C HIS A 515 -21.79 23.58 15.45
N ARG A 516 -21.94 24.89 15.75
CA ARG A 516 -22.93 25.39 16.72
C ARG A 516 -24.38 25.18 16.29
N LYS A 517 -24.67 25.15 14.99
CA LYS A 517 -26.01 24.83 14.49
C LYS A 517 -26.37 23.34 14.58
N GLY A 518 -25.40 22.48 14.94
CA GLY A 518 -25.56 21.03 14.89
C GLY A 518 -25.70 20.55 13.44
N LEU A 519 -25.20 19.36 13.13
CA LEU A 519 -25.55 18.68 11.89
C LEU A 519 -27.05 18.34 11.91
N SER A 520 -27.91 19.31 11.60
CA SER A 520 -29.28 19.04 11.18
C SER A 520 -29.27 18.62 9.72
N LEU A 521 -28.68 17.46 9.45
CA LEU A 521 -28.74 16.79 8.15
C LEU A 521 -29.23 15.36 8.37
N ARG A 522 -30.51 15.28 8.73
CA ARG A 522 -31.38 14.22 8.21
C ARG A 522 -32.46 14.89 7.36
N SER A 523 -32.09 15.47 6.23
CA SER A 523 -33.06 15.50 5.13
C SER A 523 -33.09 14.08 4.58
N LYS A 524 -34.24 13.42 4.68
CA LYS A 524 -34.44 12.12 4.03
C LYS A 524 -34.15 12.30 2.53
N PRO A 525 -33.49 11.36 1.84
CA PRO A 525 -33.35 11.42 0.39
C PRO A 525 -34.72 11.66 -0.27
N GLU A 526 -34.78 12.47 -1.33
CA GLU A 526 -36.05 12.88 -1.96
C GLU A 526 -36.91 11.66 -2.34
N LEU A 527 -36.29 10.56 -2.77
CA LEU A 527 -36.95 9.28 -3.03
C LEU A 527 -37.63 8.69 -1.78
N LEU A 528 -36.99 8.75 -0.61
CA LEU A 528 -37.56 8.31 0.66
C LEU A 528 -38.70 9.23 1.13
N GLN A 529 -38.60 10.53 0.85
CA GLN A 529 -39.70 11.47 1.10
C GLN A 529 -40.91 11.19 0.18
N VAL A 530 -40.67 10.89 -1.10
CA VAL A 530 -41.70 10.52 -2.08
C VAL A 530 -42.36 9.18 -1.73
N LEU A 531 -41.59 8.18 -1.31
CA LEU A 531 -42.12 6.88 -0.88
C LEU A 531 -42.97 7.00 0.40
N GLU A 532 -42.54 7.81 1.36
CA GLU A 532 -43.36 8.12 2.54
C GLU A 532 -44.60 8.94 2.19
N HIS A 533 -44.50 9.91 1.29
CA HIS A 533 -45.64 10.69 0.82
C HIS A 533 -46.68 9.80 0.13
N ARG A 534 -46.22 8.82 -0.66
CA ARG A 534 -47.05 7.82 -1.32
C ARG A 534 -47.65 6.79 -0.35
N ASN A 535 -46.97 6.49 0.77
CA ASN A 535 -47.53 5.68 1.85
C ASN A 535 -48.58 6.45 2.66
N ARG A 536 -48.33 7.72 3.00
CA ARG A 536 -49.31 8.58 3.70
C ARG A 536 -50.57 8.88 2.88
N ARG A 537 -50.45 8.95 1.54
CA ARG A 537 -51.60 9.00 0.62
C ARG A 537 -52.38 7.68 0.55
N ARG A 538 -51.70 6.53 0.70
CA ARG A 538 -52.35 5.21 0.81
C ARG A 538 -53.09 5.05 2.14
N ASP A 539 -52.55 5.63 3.21
CA ASP A 539 -53.14 5.62 4.55
C ASP A 539 -54.16 6.76 4.79
N GLY A 540 -54.54 7.48 3.73
CA GLY A 540 -55.65 8.45 3.74
C GLY A 540 -55.46 9.72 4.56
N THR A 541 -54.25 10.02 5.05
CA THR A 541 -54.08 11.01 6.12
C THR A 541 -53.86 12.46 5.68
N GLU A 542 -53.70 12.77 4.38
CA GLU A 542 -53.53 14.17 3.92
C GLU A 542 -53.82 14.31 2.41
N SER A 543 -55.01 14.82 2.06
CA SER A 543 -55.41 15.14 0.68
C SER A 543 -55.31 16.65 0.43
N GLY A 544 -54.18 17.11 -0.14
CA GLY A 544 -54.08 18.53 -0.54
C GLY A 544 -52.70 19.10 -0.92
N LEU A 545 -51.61 18.34 -0.86
CA LEU A 545 -50.28 18.88 -1.17
C LEU A 545 -49.94 18.81 -2.67
N LYS A 546 -49.32 19.89 -3.18
CA LYS A 546 -48.81 20.00 -4.56
C LYS A 546 -47.68 18.98 -4.80
N PRO A 547 -47.62 18.33 -5.98
CA PRO A 547 -46.63 17.31 -6.30
C PRO A 547 -45.20 17.90 -6.34
N SER A 548 -44.24 17.13 -5.85
CA SER A 548 -42.81 17.48 -5.83
C SER A 548 -42.23 17.63 -7.25
N PRO A 549 -41.09 18.33 -7.44
CA PRO A 549 -40.46 18.49 -8.75
C PRO A 549 -40.18 17.15 -9.46
N LEU A 550 -39.74 16.13 -8.71
CA LEU A 550 -39.48 14.78 -9.22
C LEU A 550 -40.76 14.03 -9.59
N GLU A 551 -41.84 14.17 -8.81
CA GLU A 551 -43.15 13.61 -9.17
C GLU A 551 -43.72 14.24 -10.44
N GLN A 552 -43.53 15.54 -10.62
CA GLN A 552 -43.93 16.23 -11.86
C GLN A 552 -43.09 15.76 -13.05
N GLU A 553 -41.82 15.41 -12.85
CA GLU A 553 -40.96 14.89 -13.90
C GLU A 553 -41.30 13.42 -14.25
N LEU A 554 -41.65 12.61 -13.25
CA LEU A 554 -42.16 11.25 -13.42
C LEU A 554 -43.52 11.23 -14.14
N LEU A 555 -44.43 12.15 -13.80
CA LEU A 555 -45.70 12.29 -14.53
C LEU A 555 -45.46 12.67 -16.00
N ARG A 556 -44.51 13.58 -16.25
CA ARG A 556 -44.11 13.95 -17.62
C ARG A 556 -43.46 12.79 -18.36
N TRP A 557 -42.72 11.93 -17.68
CA TRP A 557 -42.17 10.70 -18.25
C TRP A 557 -43.24 9.68 -18.58
N GLN A 558 -44.23 9.52 -17.70
CA GLN A 558 -45.33 8.58 -17.88
C GLN A 558 -46.25 9.02 -19.02
N GLN A 559 -46.57 10.31 -19.11
CA GLN A 559 -47.30 10.89 -20.24
C GLN A 559 -46.53 10.76 -21.56
N ARG A 560 -45.21 10.95 -21.57
CA ARG A 560 -44.37 10.73 -22.77
C ARG A 560 -44.37 9.26 -23.21
N ARG A 561 -44.36 8.33 -22.26
CA ARG A 561 -44.47 6.89 -22.53
C ARG A 561 -45.84 6.49 -23.08
N GLU A 562 -46.92 7.03 -22.51
CA GLU A 562 -48.29 6.78 -22.96
C GLU A 562 -48.53 7.39 -24.35
N GLN A 563 -47.97 8.57 -24.64
CA GLN A 563 -47.95 9.15 -25.98
C GLN A 563 -47.18 8.29 -26.98
N HIS A 564 -46.04 7.72 -26.58
CA HIS A 564 -45.25 6.82 -27.41
C HIS A 564 -46.00 5.49 -27.68
N GLN A 565 -46.69 4.95 -26.68
CA GLN A 565 -47.51 3.74 -26.82
C GLN A 565 -48.79 3.98 -27.65
N GLN A 566 -49.40 5.16 -27.56
CA GLN A 566 -50.54 5.53 -28.42
C GLN A 566 -50.10 5.78 -29.87
N GLN A 567 -48.91 6.33 -30.09
CA GLN A 567 -48.31 6.47 -31.43
C GLN A 567 -47.92 5.11 -32.04
N GLU A 568 -47.58 4.10 -31.23
CA GLU A 568 -47.31 2.74 -31.70
C GLU A 568 -48.60 1.94 -32.01
N ALA A 569 -49.76 2.31 -31.42
CA ALA A 569 -51.02 1.59 -31.57
C ALA A 569 -51.85 1.98 -32.83
N THR A 570 -51.66 3.19 -33.36
CA THR A 570 -52.30 3.66 -34.61
C THR A 570 -51.29 3.66 -35.75
N GLY A 571 -51.09 2.51 -36.38
CA GLY A 571 -49.97 2.28 -37.30
C GLY A 571 -49.99 3.05 -38.63
N ASP A 572 -48.79 3.40 -39.10
CA ASP A 572 -48.34 3.28 -40.50
C ASP A 572 -46.81 2.98 -40.48
N PRO A 573 -46.30 1.94 -41.18
CA PRO A 573 -44.93 1.44 -41.01
C PRO A 573 -43.94 2.17 -41.91
N GLY A 574 -43.74 3.46 -41.66
CA GLY A 574 -42.97 4.31 -42.56
C GLY A 574 -42.35 5.54 -41.89
N GLY A 575 -41.38 5.33 -41.00
CA GLY A 575 -40.43 6.39 -40.65
C GLY A 575 -40.38 6.77 -39.18
N SER A 576 -39.56 6.06 -38.40
CA SER A 576 -38.65 6.64 -37.39
C SER A 576 -37.77 5.55 -36.80
N GLN A 577 -36.75 5.12 -37.56
CA GLN A 577 -35.57 4.52 -36.95
C GLN A 577 -34.72 5.66 -36.33
N PRO A 578 -34.26 5.53 -35.08
CA PRO A 578 -33.36 6.48 -34.45
C PRO A 578 -32.12 6.76 -35.31
N GLU A 579 -31.66 8.01 -35.36
CA GLU A 579 -30.52 8.46 -36.19
C GLU A 579 -29.27 7.57 -36.04
N PHE A 580 -29.03 7.02 -34.85
CA PHE A 580 -27.86 6.16 -34.60
C PHE A 580 -27.88 4.85 -35.41
N ILE A 581 -29.05 4.32 -35.78
CA ILE A 581 -29.17 3.10 -36.60
C ILE A 581 -28.86 3.42 -38.08
N LYS A 582 -29.32 4.58 -38.58
CA LYS A 582 -29.03 5.06 -39.95
C LYS A 582 -27.55 5.40 -40.15
N VAL A 583 -26.89 5.91 -39.11
CA VAL A 583 -25.44 6.19 -39.10
C VAL A 583 -24.63 4.88 -39.10
N ARG A 584 -25.10 3.85 -38.37
CA ARG A 584 -24.46 2.52 -38.31
C ARG A 584 -24.52 1.77 -39.65
N GLU A 585 -25.61 1.91 -40.41
CA GLU A 585 -25.73 1.30 -41.75
C GLU A 585 -24.93 2.04 -42.83
N LYS A 586 -24.85 3.38 -42.77
CA LYS A 586 -24.02 4.17 -43.69
C LYS A 586 -22.53 3.89 -43.51
N LEU A 587 -22.04 3.76 -42.27
CA LEU A 587 -20.64 3.43 -41.98
C LEU A 587 -20.26 2.01 -42.45
N ARG A 588 -21.20 1.07 -42.43
CA ARG A 588 -20.99 -0.31 -42.90
C ARG A 588 -20.88 -0.42 -44.43
N ARG A 589 -21.53 0.48 -45.18
CA ARG A 589 -21.41 0.56 -46.66
C ARG A 589 -20.12 1.23 -47.13
N THR A 590 -19.57 2.19 -46.39
CA THR A 590 -18.33 2.88 -46.77
C THR A 590 -17.06 2.04 -46.57
N GLN A 591 -17.09 1.04 -45.67
CA GLN A 591 -15.99 0.10 -45.45
C GLN A 591 -15.91 -1.05 -46.47
N GLN A 592 -16.95 -1.28 -47.28
CA GLN A 592 -16.96 -2.30 -48.34
C GLN A 592 -16.50 -1.78 -49.72
N GLN A 593 -16.10 -0.51 -49.86
CA GLN A 593 -15.66 0.10 -51.12
C GLN A 593 -14.16 0.45 -51.19
N ARG A 594 -13.33 -0.05 -50.27
CA ARG A 594 -11.87 0.08 -50.37
C ARG A 594 -11.19 -1.28 -50.29
N ASP A 595 -11.17 -2.00 -51.42
CA ASP A 595 -10.02 -2.75 -51.92
C ASP A 595 -10.31 -3.21 -53.38
N PRO A 596 -9.35 -3.10 -54.32
CA PRO A 596 -9.57 -3.42 -55.73
C PRO A 596 -9.49 -4.93 -55.99
N SER A 597 -10.28 -5.38 -56.97
CA SER A 597 -10.48 -6.77 -57.37
C SER A 597 -9.24 -7.43 -58.02
N PRO A 598 -8.99 -8.74 -57.82
CA PRO A 598 -8.07 -9.52 -58.65
C PRO A 598 -8.81 -10.17 -59.83
N GLN A 599 -8.20 -10.15 -61.02
CA GLN A 599 -8.64 -10.89 -62.21
C GLN A 599 -7.91 -12.24 -62.34
N GLN A 600 -8.70 -13.26 -62.68
CA GLN A 600 -8.39 -14.48 -63.47
C GLN A 600 -7.48 -15.59 -62.88
N ALA A 601 -8.08 -16.78 -62.76
CA ALA A 601 -7.42 -18.10 -62.78
C ALA A 601 -7.18 -18.56 -64.24
N PRO A 602 -6.54 -19.73 -64.58
CA PRO A 602 -6.14 -20.92 -63.78
C PRO A 602 -4.77 -21.53 -64.27
N PRO A 603 -4.42 -22.85 -64.18
CA PRO A 603 -4.79 -23.95 -63.27
C PRO A 603 -3.58 -24.69 -62.61
N SER A 604 -3.92 -25.58 -61.67
CA SER A 604 -3.36 -26.94 -61.46
C SER A 604 -2.13 -27.21 -60.55
N LEU A 605 -2.34 -28.26 -59.74
CA LEU A 605 -1.45 -29.36 -59.35
C LEU A 605 -0.77 -29.40 -57.96
N ILE A 606 -0.92 -30.60 -57.38
CA ILE A 606 -0.16 -31.28 -56.32
C ILE A 606 -0.68 -31.10 -54.87
N SER A 607 -1.46 -32.10 -54.47
CA SER A 607 -1.77 -32.47 -53.08
C SER A 607 -1.10 -33.82 -52.81
N VAL A 608 -0.22 -33.92 -51.81
CA VAL A 608 0.17 -35.19 -51.16
C VAL A 608 0.42 -34.91 -49.66
N PRO A 609 0.03 -35.80 -48.73
CA PRO A 609 -0.44 -35.44 -47.39
C PRO A 609 0.53 -35.83 -46.26
N PHE A 610 0.25 -35.38 -45.03
CA PHE A 610 0.74 -36.03 -43.81
C PHE A 610 -0.43 -36.55 -42.95
N PRO A 611 -0.24 -37.67 -42.22
CA PRO A 611 -1.32 -38.58 -41.86
C PRO A 611 -1.84 -38.40 -40.43
N HIS A 612 -3.09 -38.82 -40.24
CA HIS A 612 -3.67 -39.18 -38.95
C HIS A 612 -3.08 -40.49 -38.43
N LEU A 613 -2.85 -40.57 -37.11
CA LEU A 613 -2.76 -41.84 -36.39
C LEU A 613 -3.44 -41.75 -35.01
N HIS A 614 -4.57 -42.45 -34.95
CA HIS A 614 -5.16 -43.22 -33.85
C HIS A 614 -4.77 -42.94 -32.39
N HIS A 615 -5.78 -42.50 -31.62
CA HIS A 615 -5.97 -42.87 -30.22
C HIS A 615 -6.64 -44.26 -30.12
N PRO A 616 -6.16 -45.18 -29.25
CA PRO A 616 -6.97 -46.29 -28.79
C PRO A 616 -7.57 -46.00 -27.40
N ASN A 617 -8.87 -46.26 -27.32
CA ASN A 617 -9.66 -46.39 -26.10
C ASN A 617 -9.01 -47.32 -25.06
N ARG A 618 -8.94 -46.88 -23.80
CA ARG A 618 -8.88 -47.77 -22.63
C ARG A 618 -10.04 -47.49 -21.69
N LYS A 619 -10.82 -48.54 -21.44
CA LYS A 619 -11.93 -48.63 -20.47
C LYS A 619 -11.41 -48.45 -19.03
N PRO A 620 -12.24 -47.97 -18.09
CA PRO A 620 -11.89 -47.93 -16.68
C PRO A 620 -12.15 -49.27 -16.00
N SER A 621 -11.13 -49.81 -15.33
CA SER A 621 -11.22 -50.98 -14.45
C SER A 621 -11.68 -50.55 -13.06
N GLN A 622 -12.86 -51.03 -12.67
CA GLN A 622 -13.38 -50.97 -11.30
C GLN A 622 -12.63 -51.98 -10.41
N PHE A 623 -12.13 -51.53 -9.25
CA PHE A 623 -11.83 -52.40 -8.11
C PHE A 623 -12.49 -51.82 -6.85
N PRO A 624 -13.17 -52.63 -6.04
CA PRO A 624 -13.86 -52.15 -4.85
C PRO A 624 -12.92 -52.19 -3.64
N VAL A 625 -12.79 -51.08 -2.91
CA VAL A 625 -12.17 -51.07 -1.58
C VAL A 625 -13.28 -51.11 -0.53
N LYS A 626 -13.30 -52.20 0.24
CA LYS A 626 -14.15 -52.38 1.42
C LYS A 626 -13.57 -51.60 2.59
N HIS A 627 -14.35 -50.71 3.20
CA HIS A 627 -14.09 -50.17 4.54
C HIS A 627 -15.02 -50.87 5.57
N PRO A 628 -14.52 -51.28 6.75
CA PRO A 628 -15.36 -51.75 7.84
C PRO A 628 -15.96 -50.57 8.64
N PRO A 629 -17.10 -50.76 9.32
CA PRO A 629 -17.81 -49.67 10.00
C PRO A 629 -17.21 -49.40 11.38
N VAL A 630 -17.09 -48.12 11.74
CA VAL A 630 -16.82 -47.66 13.11
C VAL A 630 -18.12 -47.09 13.69
N ALA A 631 -18.54 -47.64 14.84
CA ALA A 631 -19.73 -47.27 15.59
C ALA A 631 -19.58 -45.91 16.31
N PRO A 632 -20.69 -45.23 16.66
CA PRO A 632 -20.66 -43.88 17.23
C PRO A 632 -20.40 -43.92 18.74
N GLN A 633 -19.54 -43.01 19.23
CA GLN A 633 -19.40 -42.75 20.67
C GLN A 633 -19.99 -41.39 21.05
N ALA A 634 -20.59 -41.42 22.24
CA ALA A 634 -21.60 -40.51 22.73
C ALA A 634 -21.03 -39.19 23.28
N ALA A 635 -21.94 -38.21 23.32
CA ALA A 635 -21.79 -36.92 23.94
C ALA A 635 -21.51 -37.01 25.44
N ALA A 636 -20.56 -36.21 25.93
CA ALA A 636 -20.39 -35.88 27.33
C ALA A 636 -20.43 -34.36 27.49
N SER A 637 -21.45 -33.91 28.20
CA SER A 637 -21.76 -32.55 28.66
C SER A 637 -20.74 -32.03 29.67
N LEU A 638 -20.29 -30.78 29.50
CA LEU A 638 -19.58 -29.99 30.52
C LEU A 638 -20.53 -28.94 31.13
N PRO A 639 -20.53 -28.75 32.47
CA PRO A 639 -21.45 -27.86 33.14
C PRO A 639 -20.93 -26.42 33.24
N GLN A 640 -21.89 -25.48 33.24
CA GLN A 640 -21.69 -24.08 33.61
C GLN A 640 -21.50 -23.94 35.14
N SER A 641 -20.59 -23.06 35.56
CA SER A 641 -20.68 -22.41 36.87
C SER A 641 -20.14 -20.98 36.81
N SER A 642 -21.03 -20.07 37.19
CA SER A 642 -20.85 -18.65 37.50
C SER A 642 -20.20 -18.46 38.88
N LEU A 643 -19.60 -17.28 39.12
CA LEU A 643 -19.46 -16.50 40.38
C LEU A 643 -18.44 -15.37 40.12
N LYS A 644 -18.87 -14.10 40.00
CA LYS A 644 -19.11 -13.08 41.06
C LYS A 644 -17.86 -12.60 41.82
N ASP A 645 -17.58 -11.31 41.60
CA ASP A 645 -17.30 -10.23 42.56
C ASP A 645 -16.41 -10.45 43.80
N SER A 646 -15.32 -9.70 43.83
CA SER A 646 -14.84 -8.81 44.93
C SER A 646 -13.36 -8.47 44.62
N GLY A 647 -12.85 -7.24 44.70
CA GLY A 647 -13.17 -6.12 45.58
C GLY A 647 -12.02 -5.93 46.58
N PHE A 648 -11.39 -4.75 46.54
CA PHE A 648 -10.56 -4.10 47.58
C PHE A 648 -9.01 -4.20 47.56
N THR A 649 -8.41 -3.09 47.09
CA THR A 649 -7.50 -2.15 47.81
C THR A 649 -6.22 -2.63 48.53
N SER A 650 -5.09 -2.21 47.95
CA SER A 650 -4.10 -1.24 48.46
C SER A 650 -3.56 -1.26 49.90
N VAL A 651 -2.22 -1.20 49.96
CA VAL A 651 -1.28 -0.42 50.84
C VAL A 651 -0.27 -1.29 51.65
N PRO A 652 1.00 -0.83 51.79
CA PRO A 652 2.18 -1.70 51.97
C PRO A 652 2.91 -1.55 53.32
N SER A 653 3.87 -2.45 53.60
CA SER A 653 5.00 -2.23 54.52
C SER A 653 6.20 -3.06 54.05
N LYS A 654 7.31 -2.47 53.60
CA LYS A 654 8.51 -2.06 54.35
C LYS A 654 9.18 -3.14 55.22
N ASN A 655 10.51 -3.18 55.04
CA ASN A 655 11.58 -3.78 55.84
C ASN A 655 11.79 -5.29 55.67
N SER A 656 13.00 -5.86 55.71
CA SER A 656 14.39 -5.41 55.62
C SER A 656 15.22 -6.65 55.97
N LEU A 657 16.43 -6.80 55.40
CA LEU A 657 17.50 -7.72 55.87
C LEU A 657 17.20 -9.21 55.67
N ALA A 658 18.15 -10.13 55.48
CA ALA A 658 19.56 -10.11 55.14
C ALA A 658 19.94 -11.58 54.89
N ASN A 659 20.95 -11.79 54.05
CA ASN A 659 21.98 -12.83 54.14
C ASN A 659 21.67 -14.33 53.99
N ASN A 660 22.66 -14.96 53.36
CA ASN A 660 23.03 -16.37 53.26
C ASN A 660 22.17 -17.18 52.27
N THR A 661 22.71 -17.76 51.19
CA THR A 661 24.03 -18.40 51.01
C THR A 661 24.38 -18.43 49.52
#